data_AF-A0A1Q3SUC5-F1
#
_entry.id   AF-A0A1Q3SUC5-F1
#
_cell.length_a   1.000
_cell.length_b   1.000
_cell.length_c   1.000
_cell.angle_alpha   90.00
_cell.angle_beta   90.00
_cell.angle_gamma   90.00
#
_symmetry.space_group_name_H-M   'P 1'
#
loop_
_entity.id
_entity.type
_entity.pdbx_description
1 polymer ?
#
loop_
_entity_poly.entity_id
_entity_poly.type
_entity_poly.pdbx_seq_one_letter_code
_entity_poly.pdbx_strand_id
1 'polypeptide(L)'
;MGIHRNMGEPPHRRASGPASKVRAVAAALTVGLVGAVTAVVSSPTSAAAGDSMVFQVDGETVQTFTVLPNMQSLQFQAAGGGGGPSGGYTISGGSWGALVTGTLALEPGDELLISVGAAGEPASGWDDASNPHPPLGGWGGLGASGGNGAWDSLEERTSGAGGGATTIQLVRGGVTTTIALAGGGGGAGGSSSDPDHFGLGGNAGYEGRWTGEDGHHGTVGPLGGSGGAAAGAATSEGESGHGGTDLGGSGGGGGGGVKGGAGGGGAQGVSAGGGGGAGSSMVDSLVTGASIAPTGVDFSTNGWDYPPNGWVELVVTYKPAPTMNVAVESASILEGGSIGWVAASLPDDATGTVDFSDVTNASSPIPLGSATVSDGLAMLAQISVPVTGLGTHTIQASYSGDPAYATATATITISVSANDLALGKTVTASSSFEANGWSAQYLTQGNTQSEVGHYGFTTDPASPTQDAEAWVSVDLGGEQSVGGVILVPRSTTATDPANVDGAGYPQAFRIDVSDDGASWTTVETYTNQSGDHGARTYVFDTPATGRYVRVFVTELGPEAAGDDGYRFQLVGLQVYTDVPAAAPASLDVTVDATDAWAPLVDVAALDVYGVPTGQSFGCDVALTSSDSVDRILPAADCSSWTVELDELNPASRTFTATLTTDPSVTGTAAYEPPSAPDERAATVVAVRDARLVGDSGVVIHADVAAAATQISAAAVPLGTMRVLEGDTELVRADVQEGTATLAVENLRPGIHRLRLEYLGSAEHLPSSAEVTIQVRGADTSPPTTSLAATGGEAPVATLWLAAVVLTLGAASLGWSAVRRARVRVEGPAHD
;
A
#
# COMPACT_ATOMS: atom_id res chain seq x y z
N MET A 1 -61.08 -18.23 -43.08
CA MET A 1 -62.55 -18.19 -42.96
C MET A 1 -62.91 -18.36 -41.50
N GLY A 2 -63.70 -17.44 -40.93
CA GLY A 2 -64.43 -17.65 -39.68
C GLY A 2 -63.81 -17.05 -38.41
N ILE A 3 -64.15 -15.78 -38.14
CA ILE A 3 -63.95 -15.05 -36.89
C ILE A 3 -65.20 -15.27 -35.99
N HIS A 4 -65.03 -15.01 -34.68
CA HIS A 4 -66.03 -14.56 -33.67
C HIS A 4 -66.46 -15.61 -32.61
N ARG A 5 -65.98 -15.46 -31.36
CA ARG A 5 -66.47 -14.58 -30.24
C ARG A 5 -67.69 -15.19 -29.53
N ASN A 6 -67.60 -15.47 -28.22
CA ASN A 6 -67.96 -14.53 -27.14
C ASN A 6 -68.36 -15.20 -25.81
N MET A 7 -67.86 -14.60 -24.73
CA MET A 7 -68.52 -14.23 -23.46
C MET A 7 -68.99 -15.28 -22.44
N GLY A 8 -68.59 -15.04 -21.18
CA GLY A 8 -69.28 -15.49 -19.96
C GLY A 8 -68.40 -15.47 -18.70
N GLU A 9 -68.31 -14.33 -18.02
CA GLU A 9 -67.60 -14.10 -16.74
C GLU A 9 -68.61 -14.02 -15.55
N PRO A 10 -68.22 -13.79 -14.27
CA PRO A 10 -68.14 -14.73 -13.13
C PRO A 10 -69.21 -14.46 -12.03
N PRO A 11 -69.13 -14.92 -10.74
CA PRO A 11 -68.23 -14.32 -9.71
C PRO A 11 -67.76 -15.16 -8.48
N HIS A 12 -66.63 -14.71 -7.88
CA HIS A 12 -66.23 -14.62 -6.45
C HIS A 12 -66.20 -15.89 -5.54
N ARG A 13 -65.16 -16.19 -4.71
CA ARG A 13 -64.42 -15.32 -3.77
C ARG A 13 -63.14 -16.01 -3.19
N ARG A 14 -62.03 -15.25 -3.23
CA ARG A 14 -60.88 -15.08 -2.30
C ARG A 14 -59.97 -16.23 -1.79
N ALA A 15 -58.69 -16.03 -2.13
CA ALA A 15 -57.45 -16.05 -1.32
C ALA A 15 -56.75 -17.39 -1.04
N SER A 16 -55.42 -17.53 -1.07
CA SER A 16 -54.32 -17.02 -1.90
C SER A 16 -53.03 -17.66 -1.35
N GLY A 17 -52.49 -18.64 -2.10
CA GLY A 17 -51.08 -19.10 -2.23
C GLY A 17 -50.12 -19.29 -1.03
N PRO A 18 -48.86 -19.71 -1.29
CA PRO A 18 -48.31 -20.18 -2.56
C PRO A 18 -47.63 -21.57 -2.50
N ALA A 19 -47.48 -22.17 -3.67
CA ALA A 19 -46.85 -23.45 -3.93
C ALA A 19 -45.50 -23.32 -4.65
N SER A 20 -44.78 -24.42 -4.58
CA SER A 20 -43.39 -24.72 -4.93
C SER A 20 -42.99 -24.69 -6.41
N LYS A 21 -41.71 -24.32 -6.62
CA LYS A 21 -40.67 -24.92 -7.48
C LYS A 21 -41.02 -25.38 -8.91
N VAL A 22 -40.38 -24.75 -9.90
CA VAL A 22 -39.91 -25.42 -11.13
C VAL A 22 -38.51 -24.88 -11.50
N ARG A 23 -37.58 -25.81 -11.76
CA ARG A 23 -36.22 -25.58 -12.25
C ARG A 23 -36.25 -25.00 -13.67
N ALA A 24 -35.42 -23.98 -13.94
CA ALA A 24 -35.05 -23.56 -15.29
C ALA A 24 -33.52 -23.63 -15.45
N VAL A 25 -33.13 -24.21 -16.57
CA VAL A 25 -31.76 -24.49 -17.04
C VAL A 25 -31.07 -23.16 -17.38
N ALA A 26 -29.90 -22.90 -16.79
CA ALA A 26 -29.07 -21.75 -17.14
C ALA A 26 -28.41 -21.99 -18.50
N ALA A 27 -28.82 -21.22 -19.51
CA ALA A 27 -28.10 -21.06 -20.76
C ALA A 27 -27.00 -20.01 -20.54
N ALA A 28 -25.75 -20.40 -20.80
CA ALA A 28 -24.61 -19.51 -20.81
C ALA A 28 -24.80 -18.44 -21.90
N LEU A 29 -24.92 -17.18 -21.51
CA LEU A 29 -24.75 -16.04 -22.40
C LEU A 29 -23.26 -15.68 -22.43
N THR A 30 -22.57 -16.14 -23.45
CA THR A 30 -21.27 -15.59 -23.87
C THR A 30 -21.52 -14.20 -24.47
N VAL A 31 -21.31 -13.16 -23.68
CA VAL A 31 -21.11 -11.80 -24.20
C VAL A 31 -19.65 -11.71 -24.64
N GLY A 32 -19.43 -11.59 -25.95
CA GLY A 32 -18.12 -11.31 -26.53
C GLY A 32 -17.72 -9.88 -26.18
N LEU A 33 -16.75 -9.73 -25.29
CA LEU A 33 -16.12 -8.47 -24.98
C LEU A 33 -15.05 -8.20 -26.05
N VAL A 34 -15.26 -7.17 -26.86
CA VAL A 34 -14.26 -6.64 -27.79
C VAL A 34 -13.35 -5.69 -27.00
N GLY A 35 -12.08 -6.07 -26.89
CA GLY A 35 -10.92 -5.18 -26.65
C GLY A 35 -11.02 -4.11 -25.55
N ALA A 36 -11.03 -4.51 -24.28
CA ALA A 36 -10.67 -3.61 -23.18
C ALA A 36 -9.19 -3.86 -22.81
N VAL A 37 -8.37 -2.82 -22.82
CA VAL A 37 -6.98 -2.85 -22.36
C VAL A 37 -7.00 -2.99 -20.84
N THR A 38 -6.65 -4.17 -20.33
CA THR A 38 -6.48 -4.42 -18.89
C THR A 38 -5.06 -4.04 -18.47
N ALA A 39 -4.89 -2.82 -17.95
CA ALA A 39 -3.70 -2.48 -17.17
C ALA A 39 -3.92 -2.99 -15.74
N VAL A 40 -3.38 -4.17 -15.42
CA VAL A 40 -3.40 -4.75 -14.07
C VAL A 40 -2.21 -4.19 -13.31
N VAL A 41 -2.44 -3.19 -12.47
CA VAL A 41 -1.46 -2.76 -11.47
C VAL A 41 -1.82 -3.41 -10.16
N SER A 42 -1.25 -4.59 -9.90
CA SER A 42 -1.37 -5.25 -8.61
C SER A 42 -0.45 -4.58 -7.60
N SER A 43 -1.00 -4.03 -6.51
CA SER A 43 -0.23 -3.65 -5.34
C SER A 43 0.21 -4.92 -4.58
N PRO A 44 1.49 -5.03 -4.16
CA PRO A 44 1.94 -6.16 -3.36
C PRO A 44 1.38 -6.06 -1.94
N THR A 45 0.66 -7.10 -1.51
CA THR A 45 0.25 -7.29 -0.12
C THR A 45 1.36 -8.01 0.64
N SER A 46 2.18 -7.26 1.39
CA SER A 46 2.95 -7.84 2.49
C SER A 46 2.19 -7.60 3.79
N ALA A 47 1.79 -8.68 4.46
CA ALA A 47 1.31 -8.59 5.83
C ALA A 47 2.49 -8.14 6.71
N ALA A 48 2.41 -6.92 7.24
CA ALA A 48 3.42 -6.34 8.12
C ALA A 48 3.53 -7.16 9.42
N ALA A 49 4.76 -7.41 9.87
CA ALA A 49 5.01 -7.95 11.20
C ALA A 49 4.33 -7.05 12.25
N GLY A 50 3.61 -7.64 13.20
CA GLY A 50 2.85 -6.89 14.20
C GLY A 50 3.73 -5.97 15.04
N ASP A 51 3.28 -4.75 15.28
CA ASP A 51 3.95 -3.83 16.21
C ASP A 51 3.80 -4.37 17.65
N SER A 52 4.91 -4.40 18.40
CA SER A 52 4.91 -4.69 19.84
C SER A 52 5.02 -3.38 20.63
N MET A 53 4.21 -3.26 21.68
CA MET A 53 4.21 -2.14 22.62
C MET A 53 4.32 -2.67 24.05
N VAL A 54 5.20 -2.09 24.86
CA VAL A 54 5.42 -2.50 26.25
C VAL A 54 5.04 -1.37 27.21
N PHE A 55 4.14 -1.67 28.13
CA PHE A 55 3.73 -0.81 29.23
C PHE A 55 4.41 -1.27 30.51
N GLN A 56 5.04 -0.33 31.19
CA GLN A 56 5.73 -0.53 32.46
C GLN A 56 4.99 0.21 33.58
N VAL A 57 5.35 -0.04 34.83
CA VAL A 57 4.83 0.73 35.96
C VAL A 57 5.19 2.21 35.80
N ASP A 58 4.17 3.07 35.84
CA ASP A 58 4.30 4.54 35.80
C ASP A 58 3.55 5.15 36.99
N GLY A 59 4.09 4.91 38.19
CA GLY A 59 3.41 5.25 39.45
C GLY A 59 2.05 4.55 39.58
N GLU A 60 1.10 5.23 40.21
CA GLU A 60 -0.29 4.76 40.41
C GLU A 60 -1.22 5.21 39.27
N THR A 61 -0.74 5.16 38.02
CA THR A 61 -1.48 5.67 36.86
C THR A 61 -2.03 4.56 35.97
N VAL A 62 -3.18 4.85 35.35
CA VAL A 62 -3.78 4.01 34.31
C VAL A 62 -3.33 4.55 32.96
N GLN A 63 -2.73 3.69 32.14
CA GLN A 63 -2.27 3.99 30.79
C GLN A 63 -3.34 3.61 29.76
N THR A 64 -3.43 4.36 28.66
CA THR A 64 -4.43 4.15 27.60
C THR A 64 -3.77 3.67 26.31
N PHE A 65 -4.37 2.67 25.66
CA PHE A 65 -4.08 2.27 24.29
C PHE A 65 -5.33 2.37 23.41
N THR A 66 -5.28 3.17 22.35
CA THR A 66 -6.41 3.39 21.43
C THR A 66 -6.31 2.49 20.22
N VAL A 67 -7.40 1.78 19.90
CA VAL A 67 -7.48 0.88 18.76
C VAL A 67 -7.78 1.65 17.47
N LEU A 68 -6.91 1.51 16.47
CA LEU A 68 -7.08 2.11 15.15
C LEU A 68 -7.96 1.23 14.23
N PRO A 69 -8.66 1.82 13.23
CA PRO A 69 -9.60 1.08 12.37
C PRO A 69 -9.01 -0.10 11.58
N ASN A 70 -7.70 -0.07 11.33
CA ASN A 70 -6.95 -1.10 10.60
C ASN A 70 -6.44 -2.24 11.50
N MET A 71 -6.64 -2.17 12.81
CA MET A 71 -6.26 -3.24 13.74
C MET A 71 -7.36 -4.32 13.77
N GLN A 72 -6.96 -5.60 13.81
CA GLN A 72 -7.87 -6.75 13.77
C GLN A 72 -7.94 -7.46 15.11
N SER A 73 -6.78 -7.78 15.68
CA SER A 73 -6.67 -8.48 16.95
C SER A 73 -5.43 -8.05 17.70
N LEU A 74 -5.43 -8.34 19.00
CA LEU A 74 -4.35 -8.05 19.91
C LEU A 74 -3.98 -9.32 20.65
N GLN A 75 -2.71 -9.69 20.66
CA GLN A 75 -2.19 -10.61 21.66
C GLN A 75 -1.61 -9.79 22.80
N PHE A 76 -1.92 -10.16 24.04
CA PHE A 76 -1.34 -9.53 25.22
C PHE A 76 -0.59 -10.53 26.08
N GLN A 77 0.41 -10.01 26.79
CA GLN A 77 1.08 -10.64 27.92
C GLN A 77 1.04 -9.66 29.08
N ALA A 78 0.53 -10.07 30.24
CA ALA A 78 0.40 -9.23 31.42
C ALA A 78 1.06 -9.93 32.61
N ALA A 79 2.10 -9.31 33.16
CA ALA A 79 2.79 -9.77 34.35
C ALA A 79 2.33 -8.96 35.57
N GLY A 80 1.92 -9.64 36.64
CA GLY A 80 1.71 -9.03 37.96
C GLY A 80 3.04 -8.73 38.67
N GLY A 81 3.00 -7.84 39.66
CA GLY A 81 4.19 -7.49 40.45
C GLY A 81 4.64 -8.65 41.35
N GLY A 82 5.96 -8.81 41.49
CA GLY A 82 6.55 -9.78 42.41
C GLY A 82 6.37 -9.39 43.89
N GLY A 83 6.38 -10.39 44.77
CA GLY A 83 6.36 -10.17 46.21
C GLY A 83 7.73 -9.78 46.76
N GLY A 84 7.74 -8.83 47.69
CA GLY A 84 8.89 -8.29 48.39
C GLY A 84 9.73 -9.37 49.09
N PRO A 85 11.08 -9.29 49.04
CA PRO A 85 11.94 -10.25 49.69
C PRO A 85 12.13 -9.95 51.18
N SER A 86 12.59 -10.95 51.93
CA SER A 86 13.04 -10.78 53.32
C SER A 86 14.53 -10.38 53.40
N GLY A 87 14.92 -9.57 54.39
CA GLY A 87 16.33 -9.19 54.63
C GLY A 87 17.09 -10.18 55.50
N GLY A 88 17.79 -11.15 54.90
CA GLY A 88 18.70 -12.10 55.57
C GLY A 88 20.06 -12.20 54.85
N TYR A 89 21.13 -12.54 55.56
CA TYR A 89 22.52 -12.48 55.08
C TYR A 89 22.93 -13.55 54.04
N THR A 90 22.09 -14.57 53.77
CA THR A 90 22.50 -15.79 53.03
C THR A 90 21.50 -16.28 51.97
N ILE A 91 20.22 -15.93 52.04
CA ILE A 91 19.18 -16.30 51.05
C ILE A 91 18.20 -15.13 50.86
N SER A 92 18.01 -14.68 49.61
CA SER A 92 16.93 -13.76 49.23
C SER A 92 15.72 -14.60 48.84
N GLY A 93 14.56 -14.31 49.42
CA GLY A 93 13.34 -15.02 49.07
C GLY A 93 12.22 -14.02 48.84
N GLY A 94 11.81 -13.87 47.58
CA GLY A 94 10.59 -13.19 47.14
C GLY A 94 9.69 -14.17 46.39
N SER A 95 8.67 -13.67 45.69
CA SER A 95 7.76 -14.52 44.91
C SER A 95 7.38 -13.91 43.56
N TRP A 96 6.80 -14.75 42.70
CA TRP A 96 6.38 -14.36 41.35
C TRP A 96 4.98 -13.76 41.33
N GLY A 97 4.82 -12.71 40.52
CA GLY A 97 3.53 -12.39 39.94
C GLY A 97 3.14 -13.39 38.83
N ALA A 98 1.87 -13.42 38.49
CA ALA A 98 1.36 -14.22 37.38
C ALA A 98 1.72 -13.57 36.05
N LEU A 99 2.04 -14.37 35.04
CA LEU A 99 2.06 -14.01 33.64
C LEU A 99 0.79 -14.57 32.99
N VAL A 100 -0.13 -13.67 32.62
CA VAL A 100 -1.37 -14.01 31.91
C VAL A 100 -1.21 -13.61 30.46
N THR A 101 -1.47 -14.53 29.53
CA THR A 101 -1.47 -14.25 28.10
C THR A 101 -2.81 -14.55 27.48
N GLY A 102 -3.12 -13.91 26.34
CA GLY A 102 -4.34 -14.19 25.59
C GLY A 102 -4.46 -13.34 24.33
N THR A 103 -5.49 -13.63 23.55
CA THR A 103 -5.81 -12.90 22.31
C THR A 103 -7.21 -12.30 22.39
N LEU A 104 -7.30 -11.01 22.06
CA LEU A 104 -8.52 -10.20 22.03
C LEU A 104 -8.84 -9.79 20.58
N ALA A 105 -10.07 -9.98 20.14
CA ALA A 105 -10.57 -9.40 18.90
C ALA A 105 -10.93 -7.93 19.11
N LEU A 106 -10.45 -7.07 18.21
CA LEU A 106 -10.58 -5.63 18.32
C LEU A 106 -11.68 -5.08 17.41
N GLU A 107 -12.37 -4.03 17.87
CA GLU A 107 -13.33 -3.25 17.08
C GLU A 107 -12.84 -1.79 16.95
N PRO A 108 -13.10 -1.11 15.81
CA PRO A 108 -12.74 0.30 15.66
C PRO A 108 -13.33 1.17 16.77
N GLY A 109 -12.48 1.96 17.43
CA GLY A 109 -12.88 2.83 18.54
C GLY A 109 -12.85 2.18 19.92
N ASP A 110 -12.43 0.91 20.03
CA ASP A 110 -12.06 0.32 21.30
C ASP A 110 -10.90 1.09 21.98
N GLU A 111 -10.91 1.10 23.30
CA GLU A 111 -9.82 1.63 24.13
C GLU A 111 -9.43 0.62 25.21
N LEU A 112 -8.14 0.40 25.42
CA LEU A 112 -7.64 -0.42 26.51
C LEU A 112 -7.08 0.47 27.62
N LEU A 113 -7.55 0.23 28.85
CA LEU A 113 -7.03 0.83 30.07
C LEU A 113 -6.12 -0.19 30.76
N ILE A 114 -4.85 0.16 30.93
CA ILE A 114 -3.79 -0.72 31.40
C ILE A 114 -3.25 -0.18 32.71
N SER A 115 -3.38 -0.96 33.78
CA SER A 115 -2.77 -0.67 35.07
C SER A 115 -1.70 -1.71 35.35
N VAL A 116 -0.45 -1.30 35.45
CA VAL A 116 0.66 -2.23 35.66
C VAL A 116 0.95 -2.34 37.16
N GLY A 117 0.92 -3.57 37.68
CA GLY A 117 1.12 -3.86 39.09
C GLY A 117 2.58 -3.65 39.51
N ALA A 118 2.80 -2.91 40.60
CA ALA A 118 4.13 -2.71 41.16
C ALA A 118 4.56 -3.89 42.03
N ALA A 119 5.88 -4.07 42.16
CA ALA A 119 6.43 -5.03 43.10
C ALA A 119 6.18 -4.60 44.55
N GLY A 120 6.06 -5.58 45.45
CA GLY A 120 6.00 -5.31 46.88
C GLY A 120 7.35 -4.84 47.41
N GLU A 121 7.34 -3.90 48.36
CA GLU A 121 8.56 -3.44 48.97
C GLU A 121 9.29 -4.57 49.71
N PRO A 122 10.64 -4.57 49.68
CA PRO A 122 11.41 -5.50 50.48
C PRO A 122 11.22 -5.21 51.97
N ALA A 123 11.52 -6.21 52.79
CA ALA A 123 11.73 -6.02 54.21
C ALA A 123 12.78 -4.92 54.44
N SER A 124 12.41 -3.84 55.13
CA SER A 124 13.33 -2.72 55.38
C SER A 124 14.50 -3.19 56.25
N GLY A 125 15.71 -3.05 55.72
CA GLY A 125 16.96 -3.32 56.43
C GLY A 125 17.32 -2.20 57.41
N TRP A 126 18.27 -2.48 58.29
CA TRP A 126 18.77 -1.69 59.43
C TRP A 126 19.11 -0.19 59.19
N ASP A 127 19.11 0.32 57.95
CA ASP A 127 19.82 1.56 57.60
C ASP A 127 18.96 2.77 57.15
N ASP A 128 17.65 2.65 56.95
CA ASP A 128 16.80 3.84 56.65
C ASP A 128 16.15 4.43 57.91
N ALA A 129 16.97 5.03 58.76
CA ALA A 129 16.53 5.77 59.94
C ALA A 129 15.78 7.08 59.61
N SER A 130 15.61 7.43 58.33
CA SER A 130 15.04 8.71 57.90
C SER A 130 13.53 8.67 57.64
N ASN A 131 12.94 7.48 57.45
CA ASN A 131 11.49 7.31 57.29
C ASN A 131 11.00 5.90 57.72
N PRO A 132 10.72 5.66 59.02
CA PRO A 132 10.25 4.36 59.49
C PRO A 132 8.80 4.12 59.05
N HIS A 133 8.60 3.24 58.07
CA HIS A 133 7.28 2.80 57.61
C HIS A 133 7.27 1.28 57.40
N PRO A 134 6.12 0.61 57.57
CA PRO A 134 5.99 -0.79 57.20
C PRO A 134 6.21 -0.93 55.68
N PRO A 135 6.90 -1.99 55.21
CA PRO A 135 7.04 -2.27 53.78
C PRO A 135 5.68 -2.24 53.09
N LEU A 136 5.53 -1.37 52.10
CA LEU A 136 4.27 -1.13 51.41
C LEU A 136 4.03 -2.19 50.35
N GLY A 137 2.78 -2.65 50.27
CA GLY A 137 2.35 -3.50 49.18
C GLY A 137 2.44 -2.80 47.83
N GLY A 138 2.82 -3.54 46.80
CA GLY A 138 2.90 -3.01 45.45
C GLY A 138 1.53 -2.53 44.98
N TRP A 139 1.47 -1.36 44.35
CA TRP A 139 0.24 -0.83 43.78
C TRP A 139 -0.35 -1.78 42.73
N GLY A 140 -1.67 -1.92 42.69
CA GLY A 140 -2.37 -2.65 41.64
C GLY A 140 -3.64 -1.93 41.19
N GLY A 141 -3.95 -2.07 39.90
CA GLY A 141 -5.16 -1.50 39.30
C GLY A 141 -6.43 -1.98 39.98
N LEU A 142 -7.48 -1.16 39.98
CA LEU A 142 -8.78 -1.48 40.60
C LEU A 142 -8.72 -1.76 42.12
N GLY A 143 -7.66 -1.32 42.80
CA GLY A 143 -7.46 -1.57 44.24
C GLY A 143 -6.87 -2.95 44.56
N ALA A 144 -6.43 -3.70 43.54
CA ALA A 144 -5.78 -4.99 43.68
C ALA A 144 -4.29 -4.85 44.09
N SER A 145 -4.01 -4.02 45.09
CA SER A 145 -2.67 -3.80 45.63
C SER A 145 -2.20 -4.98 46.50
N GLY A 146 -0.90 -5.18 46.60
CA GLY A 146 -0.34 -6.10 47.58
C GLY A 146 -0.66 -5.67 49.02
N GLY A 147 -0.63 -6.63 49.93
CA GLY A 147 -0.70 -6.38 51.36
C GLY A 147 0.64 -5.89 51.90
N ASN A 148 0.62 -4.97 52.86
CA ASN A 148 1.83 -4.49 53.51
C ASN A 148 2.56 -5.61 54.27
N GLY A 149 3.88 -5.52 54.33
CA GLY A 149 4.69 -6.32 55.24
C GLY A 149 4.43 -5.93 56.70
N ALA A 150 4.68 -6.86 57.61
CA ALA A 150 4.64 -6.64 59.04
C ALA A 150 5.93 -5.94 59.53
N TRP A 151 5.78 -5.05 60.53
CA TRP A 151 6.87 -4.21 61.05
C TRP A 151 6.77 -4.10 62.57
N ASP A 152 7.78 -4.62 63.27
CA ASP A 152 7.95 -4.39 64.71
C ASP A 152 9.14 -3.45 64.99
N SER A 153 8.80 -2.25 65.43
CA SER A 153 9.74 -1.17 65.81
C SER A 153 10.63 -1.48 67.01
N LEU A 154 10.26 -2.45 67.86
CA LEU A 154 10.94 -2.73 69.13
C LEU A 154 12.00 -3.83 69.01
N GLU A 155 11.84 -4.75 68.04
CA GLU A 155 12.74 -5.89 67.83
C GLU A 155 13.44 -5.88 66.45
N GLU A 156 13.21 -4.85 65.62
CA GLU A 156 13.83 -4.65 64.29
C GLU A 156 13.52 -5.79 63.31
N ARG A 157 12.26 -6.26 63.32
CA ARG A 157 11.80 -7.44 62.56
C ARG A 157 10.86 -6.99 61.45
N THR A 158 11.27 -7.20 60.19
CA THR A 158 10.54 -6.77 59.00
C THR A 158 10.32 -7.94 58.05
N SER A 159 9.23 -7.89 57.30
CA SER A 159 8.89 -8.89 56.27
C SER A 159 8.69 -8.22 54.91
N GLY A 160 8.72 -8.99 53.85
CA GLY A 160 8.38 -8.48 52.52
C GLY A 160 6.88 -8.18 52.39
N ALA A 161 6.55 -7.18 51.58
CA ALA A 161 5.18 -6.87 51.20
C ALA A 161 4.73 -7.67 49.97
N GLY A 162 3.43 -7.82 49.74
CA GLY A 162 2.90 -8.45 48.52
C GLY A 162 3.04 -7.56 47.29
N GLY A 163 3.12 -8.17 46.10
CA GLY A 163 3.06 -7.47 44.83
C GLY A 163 1.63 -7.10 44.43
N GLY A 164 1.48 -6.02 43.66
CA GLY A 164 0.19 -5.60 43.10
C GLY A 164 -0.18 -6.33 41.82
N ALA A 165 -1.48 -6.37 41.51
CA ALA A 165 -1.96 -6.99 40.29
C ALA A 165 -1.94 -6.03 39.08
N THR A 166 -1.65 -6.60 37.91
CA THR A 166 -1.76 -5.90 36.62
C THR A 166 -3.14 -6.13 36.02
N THR A 167 -3.81 -5.07 35.58
CA THR A 167 -5.14 -5.15 34.96
C THR A 167 -5.14 -4.61 33.54
N ILE A 168 -5.93 -5.24 32.69
CA ILE A 168 -6.28 -4.73 31.36
C ILE A 168 -7.81 -4.66 31.30
N GLN A 169 -8.35 -3.47 31.04
CA GLN A 169 -9.78 -3.25 30.83
C GLN A 169 -10.03 -2.80 29.39
N LEU A 170 -11.12 -3.28 28.79
CA LEU A 170 -11.60 -2.87 27.49
C LEU A 170 -12.77 -1.90 27.65
N VAL A 171 -12.69 -0.73 27.04
CA VAL A 171 -13.79 0.20 26.86
C VAL A 171 -14.34 0.01 25.44
N ARG A 172 -15.54 -0.55 25.34
CA ARG A 172 -16.24 -0.76 24.05
C ARG A 172 -17.64 -0.16 24.14
N GLY A 173 -17.97 0.74 23.22
CA GLY A 173 -19.27 1.42 23.20
C GLY A 173 -19.60 2.17 24.50
N GLY A 174 -18.58 2.65 25.21
CA GLY A 174 -18.72 3.33 26.51
C GLY A 174 -18.89 2.39 27.73
N VAL A 175 -18.79 1.07 27.55
CA VAL A 175 -18.82 0.09 28.63
C VAL A 175 -17.40 -0.39 28.92
N THR A 176 -16.95 -0.24 30.17
CA THR A 176 -15.64 -0.74 30.64
C THR A 176 -15.79 -2.15 31.20
N THR A 177 -15.00 -3.10 30.71
CA THR A 177 -14.97 -4.50 31.16
C THR A 177 -13.54 -4.91 31.47
N THR A 178 -13.29 -5.53 32.63
CA THR A 178 -11.96 -6.07 32.97
C THR A 178 -11.72 -7.37 32.19
N ILE A 179 -10.83 -7.33 31.20
CA ILE A 179 -10.59 -8.46 30.28
C ILE A 179 -9.47 -9.39 30.75
N ALA A 180 -8.52 -8.87 31.52
CA ALA A 180 -7.47 -9.67 32.14
C ALA A 180 -7.00 -9.04 33.44
N LEU A 181 -6.67 -9.89 34.42
CA LEU A 181 -5.99 -9.51 35.64
C LEU A 181 -4.92 -10.56 35.96
N ALA A 182 -3.68 -10.12 36.05
CA ALA A 182 -2.53 -10.92 36.45
C ALA A 182 -2.19 -10.64 37.92
N GLY A 183 -2.42 -11.64 38.77
CA GLY A 183 -2.26 -11.53 40.22
C GLY A 183 -0.80 -11.29 40.65
N GLY A 184 -0.63 -10.55 41.75
CA GLY A 184 0.66 -10.31 42.36
C GLY A 184 1.12 -11.45 43.27
N GLY A 185 2.43 -11.56 43.46
CA GLY A 185 3.04 -12.54 44.36
C GLY A 185 2.92 -12.16 45.84
N GLY A 186 2.97 -13.14 46.74
CA GLY A 186 3.03 -12.89 48.19
C GLY A 186 4.42 -12.44 48.66
N GLY A 187 4.51 -11.56 49.65
CA GLY A 187 5.77 -11.18 50.29
C GLY A 187 6.32 -12.30 51.18
N ALA A 188 7.64 -12.35 51.35
CA ALA A 188 8.27 -13.33 52.22
C ALA A 188 8.15 -12.96 53.71
N GLY A 189 8.17 -13.98 54.57
CA GLY A 189 8.22 -13.81 56.02
C GLY A 189 9.55 -13.26 56.51
N GLY A 190 9.54 -12.60 57.66
CA GLY A 190 10.72 -12.09 58.36
C GLY A 190 11.47 -13.20 59.09
N SER A 191 12.80 -13.20 58.97
CA SER A 191 13.63 -14.33 59.37
C SER A 191 14.16 -14.28 60.81
N SER A 192 14.17 -13.11 61.46
CA SER A 192 14.77 -12.94 62.78
C SER A 192 16.15 -13.62 62.90
N SER A 193 16.54 -14.10 64.09
CA SER A 193 17.75 -14.85 64.37
C SER A 193 17.79 -16.26 63.76
N ASP A 194 16.85 -16.61 62.87
CA ASP A 194 16.89 -17.81 62.03
C ASP A 194 16.81 -17.43 60.52
N PRO A 195 17.88 -16.82 59.98
CA PRO A 195 17.93 -16.25 58.63
C PRO A 195 17.71 -17.27 57.50
N ASP A 196 17.86 -18.57 57.78
CA ASP A 196 17.87 -19.63 56.76
C ASP A 196 16.51 -20.34 56.59
N HIS A 197 15.50 -20.02 57.42
CA HIS A 197 14.24 -20.79 57.50
C HIS A 197 12.97 -19.93 57.47
N PHE A 198 12.99 -18.74 56.89
CA PHE A 198 11.78 -17.94 56.68
C PHE A 198 10.89 -18.52 55.57
N GLY A 199 9.58 -18.28 55.68
CA GLY A 199 8.64 -18.70 54.66
C GLY A 199 8.73 -17.83 53.42
N LEU A 200 8.98 -18.45 52.26
CA LEU A 200 8.86 -17.79 50.96
C LEU A 200 7.41 -17.40 50.69
N GLY A 201 7.20 -16.30 49.97
CA GLY A 201 5.87 -15.91 49.52
C GLY A 201 5.32 -16.84 48.44
N GLY A 202 4.00 -16.93 48.37
CA GLY A 202 3.29 -17.74 47.38
C GLY A 202 3.40 -17.13 45.97
N ASN A 203 3.59 -18.00 44.98
CA ASN A 203 3.76 -17.64 43.59
C ASN A 203 2.41 -17.57 42.85
N ALA A 204 2.12 -16.43 42.21
CA ALA A 204 0.95 -16.32 41.35
C ALA A 204 1.18 -17.06 40.01
N GLY A 205 0.16 -17.75 39.51
CA GLY A 205 0.25 -18.55 38.27
C GLY A 205 1.00 -19.88 38.37
N TYR A 206 1.44 -20.28 39.58
CA TYR A 206 2.16 -21.54 39.81
C TYR A 206 1.40 -22.77 39.29
N GLU A 207 2.10 -23.69 38.62
CA GLU A 207 1.53 -24.87 37.95
C GLU A 207 0.35 -24.57 36.98
N GLY A 208 0.27 -23.34 36.46
CA GLY A 208 -0.85 -22.92 35.60
C GLY A 208 -2.16 -22.69 36.35
N ARG A 209 -2.11 -22.49 37.68
CA ARG A 209 -3.29 -22.25 38.51
C ARG A 209 -3.63 -20.76 38.60
N TRP A 210 -4.90 -20.44 38.34
CA TRP A 210 -5.44 -19.07 38.41
C TRP A 210 -5.56 -18.52 39.83
N THR A 211 -5.54 -19.36 40.87
CA THR A 211 -5.60 -18.96 42.28
C THR A 211 -4.23 -18.61 42.88
N GLY A 212 -3.14 -19.03 42.24
CA GLY A 212 -1.78 -18.95 42.80
C GLY A 212 -1.48 -20.05 43.83
N GLU A 213 -0.30 -19.94 44.45
CA GLU A 213 0.25 -20.83 45.49
C GLU A 213 0.09 -20.22 46.89
N ASP A 214 -0.06 -21.08 47.90
CA ASP A 214 0.01 -20.69 49.31
C ASP A 214 1.44 -20.20 49.63
N GLY A 215 1.56 -19.29 50.58
CA GLY A 215 2.87 -18.95 51.16
C GLY A 215 3.47 -20.14 51.89
N HIS A 216 4.79 -20.19 51.97
CA HIS A 216 5.49 -21.25 52.69
C HIS A 216 5.56 -20.94 54.19
N HIS A 217 5.63 -22.01 54.99
CA HIS A 217 5.83 -21.92 56.43
C HIS A 217 7.26 -21.46 56.76
N GLY A 218 7.43 -20.78 57.91
CA GLY A 218 8.74 -20.53 58.50
C GLY A 218 9.33 -21.77 59.18
N THR A 219 10.22 -21.58 60.17
CA THR A 219 10.94 -22.66 60.89
C THR A 219 10.06 -23.85 61.28
N VAL A 220 10.53 -25.08 61.00
CA VAL A 220 9.78 -26.32 61.25
C VAL A 220 9.65 -26.60 62.76
N GLY A 221 8.46 -26.36 63.31
CA GLY A 221 8.12 -26.63 64.72
C GLY A 221 6.88 -25.83 65.16
N PRO A 222 6.29 -26.08 66.36
CA PRO A 222 5.03 -25.45 66.79
C PRO A 222 5.12 -23.91 66.99
N LEU A 223 6.27 -23.31 66.71
CA LEU A 223 6.61 -21.91 66.96
C LEU A 223 6.89 -21.12 65.66
N GLY A 224 7.00 -21.78 64.49
CA GLY A 224 7.20 -21.11 63.20
C GLY A 224 5.92 -20.50 62.65
N GLY A 225 6.05 -19.41 61.89
CA GLY A 225 4.90 -18.74 61.27
C GLY A 225 4.24 -19.60 60.19
N SER A 226 2.91 -19.57 60.12
CA SER A 226 2.15 -20.26 59.07
C SER A 226 2.22 -19.49 57.75
N GLY A 227 2.36 -20.18 56.62
CA GLY A 227 2.16 -19.55 55.32
C GLY A 227 0.72 -19.04 55.13
N GLY A 228 0.57 -17.92 54.43
CA GLY A 228 -0.73 -17.36 54.07
C GLY A 228 -1.38 -18.18 52.96
N ALA A 229 -2.68 -18.39 53.03
CA ALA A 229 -3.42 -19.06 51.97
C ALA A 229 -3.44 -18.24 50.67
N ALA A 230 -3.32 -18.92 49.54
CA ALA A 230 -3.61 -18.37 48.22
C ALA A 230 -5.06 -17.90 48.15
N ALA A 231 -5.31 -16.94 47.27
CA ALA A 231 -6.64 -16.44 47.02
C ALA A 231 -7.61 -17.55 46.53
N GLY A 232 -8.85 -17.54 47.02
CA GLY A 232 -9.89 -18.48 46.56
C GLY A 232 -10.33 -18.24 45.10
N ALA A 233 -11.14 -19.15 44.53
CA ALA A 233 -11.66 -19.02 43.16
C ALA A 233 -12.44 -17.70 42.93
N ALA A 234 -12.18 -17.05 41.80
CA ALA A 234 -12.64 -15.70 41.42
C ALA A 234 -14.17 -15.57 41.33
N THR A 235 -14.75 -14.53 41.95
CA THR A 235 -16.18 -14.18 41.84
C THR A 235 -16.50 -12.66 41.88
N SER A 236 -15.51 -11.78 42.05
CA SER A 236 -15.65 -10.30 42.16
C SER A 236 -14.33 -9.59 41.82
N GLU A 237 -14.34 -8.33 41.37
CA GLU A 237 -13.13 -7.61 40.89
C GLU A 237 -12.34 -6.91 42.01
N GLY A 238 -11.02 -7.11 42.01
CA GLY A 238 -9.99 -6.28 42.66
C GLY A 238 -10.03 -6.23 44.20
N GLU A 239 -9.23 -7.08 44.84
CA GLU A 239 -9.03 -7.06 46.29
C GLU A 239 -7.55 -6.95 46.66
N SER A 240 -7.24 -6.13 47.66
CA SER A 240 -5.89 -6.02 48.18
C SER A 240 -5.49 -7.28 48.96
N GLY A 241 -4.21 -7.64 48.91
CA GLY A 241 -3.67 -8.68 49.79
C GLY A 241 -3.72 -8.28 51.27
N HIS A 242 -3.77 -9.26 52.17
CA HIS A 242 -3.79 -9.00 53.61
C HIS A 242 -2.37 -8.79 54.17
N GLY A 243 -2.22 -7.90 55.14
CA GLY A 243 -0.94 -7.71 55.84
C GLY A 243 -0.57 -8.87 56.75
N GLY A 244 0.73 -9.07 56.99
CA GLY A 244 1.22 -10.08 57.94
C GLY A 244 0.96 -9.73 59.40
N THR A 245 1.18 -10.69 60.31
CA THR A 245 0.94 -10.50 61.77
C THR A 245 2.24 -10.42 62.59
N ASP A 246 2.25 -9.59 63.64
CA ASP A 246 3.43 -9.30 64.49
C ASP A 246 3.53 -10.20 65.75
N LEU A 247 4.23 -11.34 65.68
CA LEU A 247 4.76 -12.07 66.83
C LEU A 247 6.04 -12.77 66.39
N GLY A 248 7.08 -12.83 67.24
CA GLY A 248 8.32 -13.52 66.89
C GLY A 248 8.82 -13.04 65.52
N GLY A 249 8.98 -13.90 64.50
CA GLY A 249 9.29 -13.46 63.13
C GLY A 249 8.05 -12.96 62.37
N SER A 250 8.13 -11.77 61.77
CA SER A 250 7.03 -11.09 61.08
C SER A 250 6.48 -11.89 59.87
N GLY A 251 5.16 -11.94 59.67
CA GLY A 251 4.58 -12.62 58.50
C GLY A 251 4.60 -11.77 57.22
N GLY A 252 4.75 -12.37 56.04
CA GLY A 252 4.77 -11.65 54.76
C GLY A 252 3.40 -11.13 54.30
N GLY A 253 3.35 -10.06 53.51
CA GLY A 253 2.10 -9.54 52.95
C GLY A 253 1.52 -10.42 51.83
N GLY A 254 0.20 -10.54 51.71
CA GLY A 254 -0.43 -11.28 50.60
C GLY A 254 -0.38 -10.53 49.27
N GLY A 255 -0.38 -11.24 48.14
CA GLY A 255 -0.40 -10.63 46.80
C GLY A 255 -1.77 -10.04 46.44
N GLY A 256 -1.78 -8.96 45.65
CA GLY A 256 -3.02 -8.38 45.12
C GLY A 256 -3.61 -9.22 43.99
N GLY A 257 -4.94 -9.21 43.82
CA GLY A 257 -5.58 -10.05 42.80
C GLY A 257 -7.05 -9.74 42.59
N VAL A 258 -7.73 -10.60 41.83
CA VAL A 258 -9.21 -10.63 41.78
C VAL A 258 -9.76 -10.82 43.21
N LYS A 259 -9.15 -11.78 43.90
CA LYS A 259 -9.12 -11.91 45.36
C LYS A 259 -7.66 -11.79 45.81
N GLY A 260 -7.43 -11.05 46.88
CA GLY A 260 -6.11 -10.90 47.48
C GLY A 260 -5.67 -12.16 48.21
N GLY A 261 -4.37 -12.43 48.23
CA GLY A 261 -3.78 -13.48 49.04
C GLY A 261 -3.84 -13.13 50.53
N ALA A 262 -3.88 -14.15 51.39
CA ALA A 262 -3.80 -13.94 52.83
C ALA A 262 -2.36 -13.61 53.26
N GLY A 263 -2.21 -12.82 54.32
CA GLY A 263 -0.92 -12.54 54.93
C GLY A 263 -0.36 -13.77 55.64
N GLY A 264 0.96 -13.85 55.71
CA GLY A 264 1.68 -14.86 56.49
C GLY A 264 1.48 -14.64 58.00
N GLY A 265 1.52 -15.74 58.74
CA GLY A 265 1.47 -15.74 60.19
C GLY A 265 2.85 -15.44 60.80
N GLY A 266 2.85 -14.71 61.91
CA GLY A 266 4.03 -14.45 62.72
C GLY A 266 4.46 -15.69 63.51
N ALA A 267 5.74 -15.74 63.92
CA ALA A 267 6.31 -16.83 64.69
C ALA A 267 6.26 -16.57 66.22
N GLN A 268 6.81 -17.44 67.05
CA GLN A 268 7.03 -17.18 68.48
C GLN A 268 8.54 -17.14 68.79
N GLY A 269 8.97 -16.21 69.66
CA GLY A 269 10.36 -16.14 70.11
C GLY A 269 11.33 -15.77 68.98
N VAL A 270 12.37 -16.58 68.77
CA VAL A 270 13.46 -16.37 67.79
C VAL A 270 13.23 -17.01 66.42
N SER A 271 12.05 -17.62 66.23
CA SER A 271 11.65 -18.34 65.01
C SER A 271 11.30 -17.41 63.85
N ALA A 272 11.29 -17.96 62.64
CA ALA A 272 10.98 -17.23 61.40
C ALA A 272 9.50 -17.25 61.04
N GLY A 273 9.02 -16.16 60.45
CA GLY A 273 7.63 -15.97 60.01
C GLY A 273 7.31 -16.71 58.72
N GLY A 274 6.02 -16.90 58.44
CA GLY A 274 5.52 -17.48 57.18
C GLY A 274 5.38 -16.43 56.08
N GLY A 275 5.49 -16.84 54.82
CA GLY A 275 5.25 -15.97 53.67
C GLY A 275 3.77 -15.73 53.41
N GLY A 276 3.42 -14.63 52.74
CA GLY A 276 2.05 -14.35 52.30
C GLY A 276 1.64 -15.20 51.10
N GLY A 277 0.35 -15.45 50.93
CA GLY A 277 -0.20 -16.17 49.78
C GLY A 277 -0.29 -15.30 48.53
N ALA A 278 -0.32 -15.94 47.36
CA ALA A 278 -0.46 -15.26 46.07
C ALA A 278 -1.88 -14.70 45.84
N GLY A 279 -1.97 -13.63 45.05
CA GLY A 279 -3.23 -13.13 44.52
C GLY A 279 -3.74 -13.95 43.33
N SER A 280 -5.07 -13.98 43.15
CA SER A 280 -5.71 -14.69 42.04
C SER A 280 -5.77 -13.86 40.75
N SER A 281 -5.77 -14.56 39.62
CA SER A 281 -5.81 -14.00 38.25
C SER A 281 -7.14 -14.33 37.55
N MET A 282 -7.47 -13.59 36.49
CA MET A 282 -8.61 -13.91 35.62
C MET A 282 -8.39 -13.46 34.18
N VAL A 283 -9.18 -14.04 33.28
CA VAL A 283 -9.47 -13.50 31.94
C VAL A 283 -10.97 -13.53 31.72
N ASP A 284 -11.48 -12.56 30.98
CA ASP A 284 -12.87 -12.54 30.54
C ASP A 284 -13.12 -13.53 29.39
N SER A 285 -14.38 -13.89 29.18
CA SER A 285 -14.83 -14.72 28.06
C SER A 285 -14.50 -14.17 26.66
N LEU A 286 -14.24 -12.86 26.54
CA LEU A 286 -13.79 -12.21 25.30
C LEU A 286 -12.35 -12.59 24.91
N VAL A 287 -11.55 -13.12 25.85
CA VAL A 287 -10.17 -13.52 25.60
C VAL A 287 -10.13 -14.98 25.14
N THR A 288 -9.45 -15.21 24.01
CA THR A 288 -9.22 -16.55 23.47
C THR A 288 -7.77 -16.98 23.66
N GLY A 289 -7.50 -18.29 23.68
CA GLY A 289 -6.14 -18.83 23.79
C GLY A 289 -5.44 -18.48 25.12
N ALA A 290 -6.21 -18.17 26.16
CA ALA A 290 -5.64 -17.69 27.42
C ALA A 290 -4.76 -18.74 28.11
N SER A 291 -3.64 -18.29 28.67
CA SER A 291 -2.77 -19.13 29.50
C SER A 291 -2.22 -18.35 30.70
N ILE A 292 -1.78 -19.08 31.71
CA ILE A 292 -1.18 -18.51 32.92
C ILE A 292 0.06 -19.30 33.32
N ALA A 293 1.10 -18.58 33.75
CA ALA A 293 2.35 -19.13 34.26
C ALA A 293 2.93 -18.18 35.33
N PRO A 294 3.92 -18.59 36.13
CA PRO A 294 4.74 -17.64 36.88
C PRO A 294 5.70 -16.89 35.94
N THR A 295 6.16 -15.70 36.32
CA THR A 295 7.04 -14.85 35.47
C THR A 295 8.48 -15.37 35.27
N GLY A 296 9.00 -16.29 36.11
CA GLY A 296 10.11 -17.21 35.75
C GLY A 296 11.59 -16.75 35.89
N VAL A 297 11.91 -15.53 36.35
CA VAL A 297 13.26 -15.02 36.75
C VAL A 297 13.80 -15.40 38.17
N ASP A 298 14.45 -16.56 38.35
CA ASP A 298 14.64 -17.21 39.68
C ASP A 298 15.45 -16.35 40.69
N PHE A 299 14.77 -15.79 41.71
CA PHE A 299 15.36 -14.92 42.73
C PHE A 299 16.03 -15.67 43.90
N SER A 300 16.05 -17.00 43.87
CA SER A 300 16.54 -17.81 45.00
C SER A 300 18.07 -17.84 45.15
N THR A 301 18.84 -17.23 44.25
CA THR A 301 20.30 -17.49 44.17
C THR A 301 21.24 -16.27 44.11
N ASN A 302 20.77 -15.03 43.91
CA ASN A 302 21.64 -13.83 43.89
C ASN A 302 21.09 -12.69 44.77
N GLY A 303 21.94 -12.13 45.63
CA GLY A 303 21.55 -11.24 46.74
C GLY A 303 20.84 -9.93 46.33
N TRP A 304 20.03 -9.39 47.24
CA TRP A 304 19.31 -8.08 47.18
C TRP A 304 18.63 -7.70 45.84
N ASP A 305 18.48 -8.61 44.87
CA ASP A 305 17.76 -8.34 43.64
C ASP A 305 16.30 -8.05 43.97
N TYR A 306 15.85 -6.85 43.60
CA TYR A 306 14.49 -6.41 43.82
C TYR A 306 13.54 -7.23 42.94
N PRO A 307 12.37 -7.64 43.49
CA PRO A 307 11.37 -8.32 42.70
C PRO A 307 10.91 -7.41 41.55
N PRO A 308 10.63 -7.97 40.36
CA PRO A 308 10.32 -7.19 39.19
C PRO A 308 8.93 -6.61 39.34
N ASN A 309 8.81 -5.36 38.94
CA ASN A 309 7.53 -4.78 38.61
C ASN A 309 6.83 -5.64 37.54
N GLY A 310 5.50 -5.56 37.53
CA GLY A 310 4.72 -6.06 36.42
C GLY A 310 5.03 -5.31 35.13
N TRP A 311 4.50 -5.84 34.03
CA TRP A 311 4.57 -5.22 32.71
C TRP A 311 3.43 -5.75 31.85
N VAL A 312 3.08 -5.02 30.80
CA VAL A 312 2.15 -5.50 29.76
C VAL A 312 2.80 -5.35 28.40
N GLU A 313 2.87 -6.42 27.63
CA GLU A 313 3.24 -6.36 26.21
C GLU A 313 2.00 -6.61 25.36
N LEU A 314 1.79 -5.75 24.37
CA LEU A 314 0.74 -5.86 23.39
C LEU A 314 1.36 -6.08 22.01
N VAL A 315 0.92 -7.10 21.29
CA VAL A 315 1.30 -7.38 19.91
C VAL A 315 0.07 -7.26 19.03
N VAL A 316 0.05 -6.26 18.15
CA VAL A 316 -1.10 -5.95 17.29
C VAL A 316 -1.01 -6.73 15.99
N THR A 317 -2.12 -7.34 15.57
CA THR A 317 -2.30 -7.87 14.22
C THR A 317 -3.18 -6.93 13.42
N TYR A 318 -2.69 -6.48 12.27
CA TYR A 318 -3.41 -5.58 11.36
C TYR A 318 -4.23 -6.34 10.33
N LYS A 319 -5.33 -5.72 9.88
CA LYS A 319 -6.12 -6.22 8.76
C LYS A 319 -5.26 -6.18 7.47
N PRO A 320 -5.33 -7.20 6.61
CA PRO A 320 -4.69 -7.14 5.30
C PRO A 320 -5.30 -6.03 4.44
N ALA A 321 -4.46 -5.37 3.63
CA ALA A 321 -4.97 -4.53 2.55
C ALA A 321 -5.56 -5.43 1.46
N PRO A 322 -6.78 -5.17 0.96
CA PRO A 322 -7.34 -5.95 -0.14
C PRO A 322 -6.62 -5.58 -1.46
N THR A 323 -6.50 -6.56 -2.36
CA THR A 323 -6.18 -6.25 -3.75
C THR A 323 -7.39 -5.58 -4.39
N MET A 324 -7.22 -4.37 -4.90
CA MET A 324 -8.30 -3.58 -5.52
C MET A 324 -7.86 -3.14 -6.92
N ASN A 325 -8.66 -3.45 -7.94
CA ASN A 325 -8.50 -2.87 -9.28
C ASN A 325 -9.69 -2.00 -9.59
N VAL A 326 -9.48 -0.94 -10.38
CA VAL A 326 -10.53 -0.07 -10.88
C VAL A 326 -10.55 -0.15 -12.41
N ALA A 327 -11.76 -0.15 -12.98
CA ALA A 327 -12.00 -0.19 -14.41
C ALA A 327 -13.12 0.77 -14.80
N VAL A 328 -13.07 1.25 -16.04
CA VAL A 328 -14.11 2.08 -16.66
C VAL A 328 -14.52 1.47 -18.00
N GLU A 329 -15.71 1.81 -18.50
CA GLU A 329 -16.16 1.39 -19.83
C GLU A 329 -15.28 1.99 -20.93
N SER A 330 -15.00 3.29 -20.83
CA SER A 330 -14.23 4.05 -21.81
C SER A 330 -13.16 4.88 -21.12
N ALA A 331 -11.89 4.57 -21.41
CA ALA A 331 -10.74 5.34 -20.91
C ALA A 331 -10.39 6.54 -21.80
N SER A 332 -11.05 6.69 -22.96
CA SER A 332 -10.89 7.84 -23.85
C SER A 332 -12.27 8.30 -24.28
N ILE A 333 -12.60 9.55 -23.98
CA ILE A 333 -13.89 10.15 -24.29
C ILE A 333 -13.69 11.53 -24.92
N LEU A 334 -14.68 11.99 -25.67
CA LEU A 334 -14.74 13.37 -26.10
C LEU A 334 -15.32 14.24 -24.97
N GLU A 335 -15.03 15.53 -24.97
CA GLU A 335 -15.61 16.50 -24.04
C GLU A 335 -17.14 16.42 -24.06
N GLY A 336 -17.75 16.38 -22.87
CA GLY A 336 -19.19 16.17 -22.71
C GLY A 336 -19.65 14.72 -22.93
N GLY A 337 -18.73 13.81 -23.27
CA GLY A 337 -18.96 12.38 -23.33
C GLY A 337 -19.07 11.72 -21.95
N SER A 338 -19.39 10.43 -21.94
CA SER A 338 -19.52 9.63 -20.71
C SER A 338 -18.48 8.51 -20.70
N ILE A 339 -17.81 8.31 -19.56
CA ILE A 339 -16.97 7.13 -19.32
C ILE A 339 -17.78 5.84 -19.12
N GLY A 340 -19.11 5.92 -19.18
CA GLY A 340 -20.00 4.78 -19.06
C GLY A 340 -20.12 4.31 -17.62
N TRP A 341 -19.81 3.04 -17.39
CA TRP A 341 -19.70 2.48 -16.03
C TRP A 341 -18.29 2.66 -15.44
N VAL A 342 -18.24 2.76 -14.11
CA VAL A 342 -16.99 2.62 -13.33
C VAL A 342 -17.18 1.51 -12.30
N ALA A 343 -16.18 0.67 -12.14
CA ALA A 343 -16.23 -0.47 -11.23
C ALA A 343 -14.92 -0.67 -10.50
N ALA A 344 -15.01 -1.16 -9.27
CA ALA A 344 -13.90 -1.67 -8.48
C ALA A 344 -14.08 -3.16 -8.22
N SER A 345 -13.04 -3.94 -8.50
CA SER A 345 -12.96 -5.37 -8.16
C SER A 345 -12.12 -5.57 -6.92
N LEU A 346 -12.67 -6.26 -5.92
CA LEU A 346 -12.09 -6.63 -4.64
C LEU A 346 -12.18 -8.16 -4.45
N PRO A 347 -11.61 -8.75 -3.39
CA PRO A 347 -11.86 -10.15 -3.03
C PRO A 347 -13.37 -10.45 -2.90
N ASP A 348 -13.79 -11.66 -3.27
CA ASP A 348 -15.21 -12.04 -3.33
C ASP A 348 -15.94 -11.94 -1.98
N ASP A 349 -15.20 -12.05 -0.87
CA ASP A 349 -15.70 -11.94 0.51
C ASP A 349 -15.63 -10.53 1.09
N ALA A 350 -15.09 -9.55 0.35
CA ALA A 350 -15.10 -8.16 0.75
C ALA A 350 -16.55 -7.59 0.75
N THR A 351 -16.85 -6.79 1.77
CA THR A 351 -18.14 -6.12 1.97
C THR A 351 -17.95 -4.60 1.99
N GLY A 352 -18.89 -3.79 2.48
CA GLY A 352 -18.68 -2.33 2.59
C GLY A 352 -18.99 -1.53 1.33
N THR A 353 -18.31 -0.39 1.16
CA THR A 353 -18.60 0.60 0.10
C THR A 353 -17.35 1.09 -0.61
N VAL A 354 -17.50 1.44 -1.87
CA VAL A 354 -16.48 2.12 -2.67
C VAL A 354 -17.04 3.47 -3.13
N ASP A 355 -16.32 4.54 -2.79
CA ASP A 355 -16.59 5.88 -3.29
C ASP A 355 -15.72 6.15 -4.52
N PHE A 356 -16.33 6.69 -5.58
CA PHE A 356 -15.64 7.06 -6.82
C PHE A 356 -15.59 8.58 -6.94
N SER A 357 -14.42 9.11 -7.28
CA SER A 357 -14.19 10.54 -7.48
C SER A 357 -13.21 10.80 -8.62
N ASP A 358 -13.37 11.94 -9.28
CA ASP A 358 -12.31 12.53 -10.09
C ASP A 358 -11.38 13.31 -9.16
N VAL A 359 -10.13 12.86 -9.06
CA VAL A 359 -9.07 13.44 -8.20
C VAL A 359 -7.98 14.12 -9.02
N THR A 360 -8.26 14.47 -10.28
CA THR A 360 -7.33 15.22 -11.14
C THR A 360 -6.81 16.46 -10.42
N ASN A 361 -7.69 17.15 -9.68
CA ASN A 361 -7.29 18.07 -8.64
C ASN A 361 -7.53 17.44 -7.25
N ALA A 362 -6.49 16.83 -6.69
CA ALA A 362 -6.57 16.19 -5.37
C ALA A 362 -6.97 17.14 -4.22
N SER A 363 -6.80 18.46 -4.39
CA SER A 363 -7.20 19.46 -3.39
C SER A 363 -8.70 19.75 -3.42
N SER A 364 -9.37 19.43 -4.52
CA SER A 364 -10.80 19.60 -4.72
C SER A 364 -11.36 18.43 -5.55
N PRO A 365 -11.45 17.22 -4.97
CA PRO A 365 -12.02 16.05 -5.65
C PRO A 365 -13.47 16.28 -6.06
N ILE A 366 -13.86 15.80 -7.23
CA ILE A 366 -15.24 15.84 -7.72
C ILE A 366 -15.88 14.46 -7.50
N PRO A 367 -16.90 14.33 -6.64
CA PRO A 367 -17.56 13.05 -6.40
C PRO A 367 -18.34 12.58 -7.63
N LEU A 368 -18.11 11.32 -8.04
CA LEU A 368 -18.83 10.67 -9.13
C LEU A 368 -19.98 9.80 -8.62
N GLY A 369 -19.83 9.23 -7.41
CA GLY A 369 -20.86 8.45 -6.73
C GLY A 369 -20.27 7.39 -5.81
N SER A 370 -21.12 6.53 -5.25
CA SER A 370 -20.71 5.42 -4.39
C SER A 370 -21.48 4.14 -4.69
N ALA A 371 -20.82 2.99 -4.54
CA ALA A 371 -21.41 1.68 -4.74
C ALA A 371 -21.10 0.76 -3.56
N THR A 372 -22.04 -0.15 -3.27
CA THR A 372 -21.83 -1.21 -2.28
C THR A 372 -21.08 -2.37 -2.91
N VAL A 373 -20.20 -3.01 -2.16
CA VAL A 373 -19.48 -4.21 -2.61
C VAL A 373 -20.41 -5.42 -2.46
N SER A 374 -20.61 -6.16 -3.55
CA SER A 374 -21.32 -7.44 -3.57
C SER A 374 -20.57 -8.42 -4.45
N ASP A 375 -20.26 -9.60 -3.92
CA ASP A 375 -19.48 -10.64 -4.61
C ASP A 375 -18.18 -10.08 -5.22
N GLY A 376 -17.43 -9.29 -4.44
CA GLY A 376 -16.18 -8.67 -4.86
C GLY A 376 -16.32 -7.52 -5.87
N LEU A 377 -17.52 -7.06 -6.19
CA LEU A 377 -17.75 -6.00 -7.17
C LEU A 377 -18.52 -4.82 -6.58
N ALA A 378 -17.97 -3.60 -6.76
CA ALA A 378 -18.69 -2.35 -6.56
C ALA A 378 -18.75 -1.59 -7.89
N MET A 379 -19.94 -1.32 -8.41
CA MET A 379 -20.13 -0.75 -9.75
C MET A 379 -21.17 0.37 -9.78
N LEU A 380 -20.84 1.45 -10.50
CA LEU A 380 -21.76 2.49 -10.93
C LEU A 380 -22.03 2.32 -12.42
N ALA A 381 -23.26 1.99 -12.80
CA ALA A 381 -23.62 1.63 -14.18
C ALA A 381 -23.76 2.84 -15.13
N GLN A 382 -23.94 4.05 -14.59
CA GLN A 382 -24.08 5.29 -15.34
C GLN A 382 -23.53 6.43 -14.48
N ILE A 383 -22.50 7.14 -14.95
CA ILE A 383 -22.07 8.37 -14.29
C ILE A 383 -22.88 9.52 -14.86
N SER A 384 -23.73 10.12 -14.03
CA SER A 384 -24.58 11.28 -14.40
C SER A 384 -23.83 12.61 -14.35
N VAL A 385 -22.59 12.62 -13.84
CA VAL A 385 -21.74 13.81 -13.77
C VAL A 385 -20.75 13.75 -14.93
N PRO A 386 -20.83 14.68 -15.91
CA PRO A 386 -19.85 14.72 -16.98
C PRO A 386 -18.47 15.06 -16.40
N VAL A 387 -17.44 14.36 -16.89
CA VAL A 387 -16.05 14.75 -16.64
C VAL A 387 -15.80 16.00 -17.48
N THR A 388 -15.56 17.13 -16.82
CA THR A 388 -15.44 18.44 -17.49
C THR A 388 -13.98 18.90 -17.52
N GLY A 389 -13.57 19.49 -18.63
CA GLY A 389 -12.18 19.89 -18.88
C GLY A 389 -11.47 18.91 -19.79
N LEU A 390 -10.57 19.44 -20.61
CA LEU A 390 -9.76 18.66 -21.52
C LEU A 390 -8.51 18.11 -20.82
N GLY A 391 -7.98 17.01 -21.35
CA GLY A 391 -6.72 16.41 -20.92
C GLY A 391 -6.89 15.13 -20.11
N THR A 392 -5.88 14.82 -19.30
CA THR A 392 -5.84 13.58 -18.52
C THR A 392 -6.55 13.79 -17.19
N HIS A 393 -7.56 12.97 -16.93
CA HIS A 393 -8.24 12.91 -15.65
C HIS A 393 -7.83 11.66 -14.86
N THR A 394 -7.76 11.77 -13.54
CA THR A 394 -7.47 10.64 -12.65
C THR A 394 -8.73 10.29 -11.85
N ILE A 395 -9.32 9.14 -12.14
CA ILE A 395 -10.45 8.60 -11.40
C ILE A 395 -9.93 7.73 -10.27
N GLN A 396 -10.37 8.00 -9.05
CA GLN A 396 -10.05 7.23 -7.86
C GLN A 396 -11.27 6.45 -7.38
N ALA A 397 -11.03 5.21 -6.99
CA ALA A 397 -11.93 4.38 -6.23
C ALA A 397 -11.37 4.22 -4.81
N SER A 398 -12.18 4.52 -3.80
CA SER A 398 -11.81 4.51 -2.39
C SER A 398 -12.70 3.55 -1.62
N TYR A 399 -12.13 2.42 -1.23
CA TYR A 399 -12.79 1.38 -0.44
C TYR A 399 -12.76 1.71 1.05
N SER A 400 -13.93 1.66 1.69
CA SER A 400 -14.11 2.01 3.11
C SER A 400 -13.56 0.98 4.10
N GLY A 401 -13.15 -0.20 3.64
CA GLY A 401 -12.72 -1.30 4.50
C GLY A 401 -13.91 -2.04 5.12
N ASP A 402 -13.63 -3.16 5.77
CA ASP A 402 -14.63 -3.95 6.50
C ASP A 402 -13.98 -4.68 7.70
N PRO A 403 -14.66 -5.63 8.38
CA PRO A 403 -14.04 -6.40 9.46
C PRO A 403 -12.83 -7.25 9.03
N ALA A 404 -12.76 -7.69 7.77
CA ALA A 404 -11.70 -8.57 7.25
C ALA A 404 -10.56 -7.80 6.58
N TYR A 405 -10.86 -6.66 5.95
CA TYR A 405 -9.95 -5.91 5.10
C TYR A 405 -9.80 -4.46 5.55
N ALA A 406 -8.57 -3.95 5.44
CA ALA A 406 -8.30 -2.52 5.62
C ALA A 406 -8.92 -1.70 4.46
N THR A 407 -8.91 -0.37 4.62
CA THR A 407 -9.22 0.55 3.51
C THR A 407 -8.22 0.37 2.37
N ALA A 408 -8.66 0.66 1.15
CA ALA A 408 -7.80 0.64 -0.04
C ALA A 408 -8.21 1.73 -1.01
N THR A 409 -7.26 2.17 -1.83
CA THR A 409 -7.52 3.07 -2.95
C THR A 409 -6.91 2.50 -4.22
N ALA A 410 -7.57 2.74 -5.35
CA ALA A 410 -7.07 2.42 -6.67
C ALA A 410 -7.39 3.59 -7.62
N THR A 411 -6.55 3.81 -8.62
CA THR A 411 -6.74 4.88 -9.60
C THR A 411 -6.68 4.37 -11.03
N ILE A 412 -7.38 5.06 -11.93
CA ILE A 412 -7.31 4.88 -13.38
C ILE A 412 -7.32 6.24 -14.05
N THR A 413 -6.51 6.39 -15.07
CA THR A 413 -6.47 7.61 -15.89
C THR A 413 -7.41 7.47 -17.07
N ILE A 414 -8.13 8.54 -17.37
CA ILE A 414 -8.93 8.68 -18.59
C ILE A 414 -8.48 9.92 -19.35
N SER A 415 -8.62 9.92 -20.67
CA SER A 415 -8.31 11.07 -21.53
C SER A 415 -9.61 11.68 -22.06
N VAL A 416 -9.76 12.98 -21.86
CA VAL A 416 -10.86 13.77 -22.40
C VAL A 416 -10.32 14.65 -23.52
N SER A 417 -10.71 14.36 -24.75
CA SER A 417 -10.28 15.10 -25.95
C SER A 417 -11.35 16.08 -26.40
N ALA A 418 -10.93 17.14 -27.09
CA ALA A 418 -11.85 18.15 -27.59
C ALA A 418 -12.84 17.53 -28.60
N ASN A 419 -14.10 17.98 -28.57
CA ASN A 419 -15.15 17.51 -29.46
C ASN A 419 -15.42 18.57 -30.56
N ASP A 420 -15.11 18.26 -31.83
CA ASP A 420 -15.47 19.15 -32.94
C ASP A 420 -16.98 19.11 -33.19
N LEU A 421 -17.67 20.14 -32.71
CA LEU A 421 -19.11 20.31 -32.85
C LEU A 421 -19.54 20.48 -34.31
N ALA A 422 -18.63 20.88 -35.19
CA ALA A 422 -18.90 21.08 -36.60
C ALA A 422 -18.76 19.79 -37.43
N LEU A 423 -18.12 18.74 -36.91
CA LEU A 423 -17.84 17.52 -37.66
C LEU A 423 -19.13 16.87 -38.20
N GLY A 424 -19.17 16.66 -39.52
CA GLY A 424 -20.30 16.10 -40.26
C GLY A 424 -21.54 17.00 -40.36
N LYS A 425 -21.47 18.23 -39.86
CA LYS A 425 -22.61 19.17 -39.85
C LYS A 425 -22.82 19.85 -41.19
N THR A 426 -24.03 20.35 -41.40
CA THR A 426 -24.43 21.00 -42.65
C THR A 426 -23.82 22.39 -42.75
N VAL A 427 -23.24 22.69 -43.93
CA VAL A 427 -22.65 23.98 -44.25
C VAL A 427 -23.56 24.75 -45.22
N THR A 428 -23.70 26.06 -45.00
CA THR A 428 -24.30 27.02 -45.93
C THR A 428 -23.31 28.14 -46.18
N ALA A 429 -23.24 28.67 -47.41
CA ALA A 429 -22.30 29.73 -47.77
C ALA A 429 -22.98 30.86 -48.56
N SER A 430 -22.35 32.03 -48.61
CA SER A 430 -22.76 33.15 -49.47
C SER A 430 -22.76 32.76 -50.95
N SER A 431 -21.75 31.99 -51.35
CA SER A 431 -21.65 31.30 -52.63
C SER A 431 -20.64 30.16 -52.49
N SER A 432 -20.68 29.18 -53.40
CA SER A 432 -19.69 28.10 -53.42
C SER A 432 -19.50 27.52 -54.81
N PHE A 433 -18.28 27.09 -55.11
CA PHE A 433 -18.00 26.21 -56.23
C PHE A 433 -18.17 24.74 -55.81
N GLU A 434 -19.10 24.03 -56.47
CA GLU A 434 -19.49 22.66 -56.12
C GLU A 434 -19.04 21.65 -57.20
N ALA A 435 -17.77 21.72 -57.61
CA ALA A 435 -17.20 20.86 -58.64
C ALA A 435 -15.66 20.77 -58.54
N ASN A 436 -15.08 19.81 -59.26
CA ASN A 436 -13.62 19.64 -59.40
C ASN A 436 -12.86 19.58 -58.05
N GLY A 437 -13.45 18.92 -57.05
CA GLY A 437 -12.86 18.79 -55.73
C GLY A 437 -13.11 19.96 -54.78
N TRP A 438 -13.99 20.90 -55.14
CA TRP A 438 -14.49 21.94 -54.25
C TRP A 438 -15.93 21.65 -53.82
N SER A 439 -16.22 21.92 -52.55
CA SER A 439 -17.59 21.91 -52.00
C SER A 439 -17.64 22.65 -50.66
N ALA A 440 -18.74 23.35 -50.37
CA ALA A 440 -18.95 23.92 -49.03
C ALA A 440 -18.98 22.84 -47.94
N GLN A 441 -19.48 21.64 -48.25
CA GLN A 441 -19.63 20.56 -47.27
C GLN A 441 -18.29 19.98 -46.80
N TYR A 442 -17.19 20.25 -47.50
CA TYR A 442 -15.86 19.78 -47.14
C TYR A 442 -15.29 20.46 -45.88
N LEU A 443 -15.79 21.64 -45.53
CA LEU A 443 -15.36 22.36 -44.33
C LEU A 443 -15.57 21.57 -43.03
N THR A 444 -16.56 20.69 -42.99
CA THR A 444 -16.94 19.97 -41.78
C THR A 444 -16.59 18.49 -41.84
N GLN A 445 -15.68 18.07 -42.71
CA GLN A 445 -15.31 16.65 -42.88
C GLN A 445 -14.05 16.24 -42.12
N GLY A 446 -13.46 17.15 -41.34
CA GLY A 446 -12.27 16.88 -40.54
C GLY A 446 -10.95 16.99 -41.32
N ASN A 447 -10.98 17.51 -42.55
CA ASN A 447 -9.78 17.73 -43.35
C ASN A 447 -8.89 18.82 -42.71
N THR A 448 -7.60 18.51 -42.58
CA THR A 448 -6.58 19.42 -42.03
C THR A 448 -5.65 19.98 -43.13
N GLN A 449 -5.84 19.55 -44.38
CA GLN A 449 -5.09 20.00 -45.54
C GLN A 449 -5.89 19.76 -46.83
N SER A 450 -5.55 20.48 -47.91
CA SER A 450 -6.07 20.21 -49.25
C SER A 450 -5.58 18.87 -49.77
N GLU A 451 -6.46 18.12 -50.42
CA GLU A 451 -6.12 16.88 -51.13
C GLU A 451 -6.55 16.95 -52.60
N VAL A 452 -5.89 16.15 -53.46
CA VAL A 452 -6.26 16.09 -54.88
C VAL A 452 -7.68 15.55 -55.02
N GLY A 453 -8.60 16.38 -55.51
CA GLY A 453 -10.03 16.05 -55.61
C GLY A 453 -10.84 16.35 -54.34
N HIS A 454 -10.21 16.92 -53.31
CA HIS A 454 -10.84 17.40 -52.07
C HIS A 454 -10.06 18.61 -51.54
N TYR A 455 -10.17 19.73 -52.24
CA TYR A 455 -9.41 20.95 -51.99
C TYR A 455 -10.02 21.83 -50.87
N GLY A 456 -11.25 21.52 -50.45
CA GLY A 456 -12.00 22.30 -49.46
C GLY A 456 -13.14 23.12 -50.07
N PHE A 457 -13.37 24.29 -49.52
CA PHE A 457 -14.36 25.28 -49.91
C PHE A 457 -13.72 26.46 -50.63
N THR A 458 -14.40 26.94 -51.68
CA THR A 458 -14.10 28.23 -52.33
C THR A 458 -15.40 28.93 -52.72
N THR A 459 -15.42 30.26 -52.64
CA THR A 459 -16.45 31.10 -53.25
C THR A 459 -16.38 31.06 -54.77
N ASP A 460 -17.53 31.23 -55.42
CA ASP A 460 -17.65 31.41 -56.88
C ASP A 460 -18.78 32.40 -57.23
N PRO A 461 -18.59 33.34 -58.15
CA PRO A 461 -17.35 33.65 -58.89
C PRO A 461 -16.25 34.26 -57.99
N ALA A 462 -15.03 34.42 -58.53
CA ALA A 462 -14.01 35.27 -57.92
C ALA A 462 -14.49 36.74 -57.87
N SER A 463 -14.05 37.46 -56.84
CA SER A 463 -14.31 38.88 -56.69
C SER A 463 -13.21 39.71 -57.36
N PRO A 464 -13.55 40.81 -58.06
CA PRO A 464 -12.55 41.74 -58.59
C PRO A 464 -11.94 42.65 -57.51
N THR A 465 -12.50 42.69 -56.30
CA THR A 465 -12.03 43.54 -55.20
C THR A 465 -11.85 42.75 -53.91
N GLN A 466 -10.84 43.15 -53.13
CA GLN A 466 -10.50 42.51 -51.87
C GLN A 466 -11.52 42.79 -50.75
N ASP A 467 -12.24 43.91 -50.82
CA ASP A 467 -13.25 44.34 -49.84
C ASP A 467 -14.63 43.69 -50.02
N ALA A 468 -14.74 42.68 -50.90
CA ALA A 468 -15.97 41.94 -51.08
C ALA A 468 -16.28 41.05 -49.87
N GLU A 469 -17.55 41.02 -49.49
CA GLU A 469 -18.02 40.19 -48.38
C GLU A 469 -18.30 38.75 -48.84
N ALA A 470 -17.94 37.79 -47.99
CA ALA A 470 -18.26 36.38 -48.16
C ALA A 470 -18.53 35.73 -46.80
N TRP A 471 -19.27 34.64 -46.75
CA TRP A 471 -19.49 33.93 -45.48
C TRP A 471 -19.74 32.45 -45.66
N VAL A 472 -19.42 31.69 -44.61
CA VAL A 472 -19.80 30.29 -44.42
C VAL A 472 -20.38 30.11 -43.03
N SER A 473 -21.45 29.35 -42.91
CA SER A 473 -22.10 29.02 -41.64
C SER A 473 -22.33 27.53 -41.49
N VAL A 474 -22.19 27.03 -40.27
CA VAL A 474 -22.42 25.63 -39.90
C VAL A 474 -23.63 25.54 -38.98
N ASP A 475 -24.55 24.60 -39.26
CA ASP A 475 -25.64 24.24 -38.34
C ASP A 475 -25.20 23.13 -37.38
N LEU A 476 -24.95 23.46 -36.11
CA LEU A 476 -24.51 22.49 -35.10
C LEU A 476 -25.61 21.48 -34.74
N GLY A 477 -26.86 21.71 -35.16
CA GLY A 477 -28.01 20.83 -34.96
C GLY A 477 -28.83 21.14 -33.70
N GLY A 478 -28.33 22.01 -32.83
CA GLY A 478 -28.97 22.49 -31.61
C GLY A 478 -28.15 23.61 -30.98
N GLU A 479 -28.69 24.27 -29.96
CA GLU A 479 -27.96 25.29 -29.20
C GLU A 479 -26.73 24.67 -28.52
N GLN A 480 -25.55 25.24 -28.73
CA GLN A 480 -24.28 24.80 -28.13
C GLN A 480 -23.54 26.00 -27.51
N SER A 481 -22.70 25.71 -26.51
CA SER A 481 -21.65 26.66 -26.09
C SER A 481 -20.48 26.55 -27.06
N VAL A 482 -19.93 27.69 -27.47
CA VAL A 482 -18.81 27.79 -28.40
C VAL A 482 -17.72 28.64 -27.76
N GLY A 483 -16.59 28.02 -27.41
CA GLY A 483 -15.41 28.66 -26.84
C GLY A 483 -14.37 29.06 -27.87
N GLY A 484 -14.45 28.53 -29.10
CA GLY A 484 -13.62 28.98 -30.20
C GLY A 484 -13.76 28.15 -31.47
N VAL A 485 -12.99 28.54 -32.48
CA VAL A 485 -12.99 27.91 -33.82
C VAL A 485 -11.59 27.70 -34.35
N ILE A 486 -11.44 26.71 -35.22
CA ILE A 486 -10.23 26.51 -36.02
C ILE A 486 -10.58 26.67 -37.48
N LEU A 487 -9.85 27.55 -38.16
CA LEU A 487 -9.94 27.75 -39.60
C LEU A 487 -8.72 27.12 -40.25
N VAL A 488 -8.92 26.16 -41.14
CA VAL A 488 -7.83 25.49 -41.86
C VAL A 488 -7.67 26.15 -43.23
N PRO A 489 -6.57 26.87 -43.50
CA PRO A 489 -6.32 27.47 -44.81
C PRO A 489 -6.12 26.43 -45.90
N ARG A 490 -6.27 26.85 -47.16
CA ARG A 490 -5.84 26.05 -48.31
C ARG A 490 -4.35 25.74 -48.20
N SER A 491 -3.99 24.49 -48.43
CA SER A 491 -2.60 24.06 -48.65
C SER A 491 -2.37 23.62 -50.10
N THR A 492 -1.11 23.61 -50.50
CA THR A 492 -0.64 23.22 -51.83
C THR A 492 -0.72 21.71 -52.01
N THR A 493 -1.27 21.29 -53.15
CA THR A 493 -1.32 19.88 -53.58
C THR A 493 -0.36 19.62 -54.74
N ALA A 494 -0.09 18.35 -55.03
CA ALA A 494 0.75 17.94 -56.17
C ALA A 494 0.22 18.39 -57.55
N THR A 495 -1.05 18.82 -57.63
CA THR A 495 -1.68 19.29 -58.87
C THR A 495 -1.70 20.81 -59.02
N ASP A 496 -1.30 21.56 -58.00
CA ASP A 496 -1.30 23.01 -58.07
C ASP A 496 -0.15 23.53 -58.95
N PRO A 497 -0.40 24.57 -59.77
CA PRO A 497 0.60 25.09 -60.70
C PRO A 497 1.74 25.86 -60.00
N ALA A 498 1.56 26.23 -58.73
CA ALA A 498 2.52 26.92 -57.87
C ALA A 498 2.15 26.70 -56.40
N ASN A 499 2.96 27.22 -55.48
CA ASN A 499 2.58 27.28 -54.06
C ASN A 499 1.33 28.16 -53.90
N VAL A 500 0.29 27.59 -53.29
CA VAL A 500 -1.02 28.22 -53.00
C VAL A 500 -1.38 28.13 -51.51
N ASP A 501 -0.40 27.88 -50.65
CA ASP A 501 -0.57 27.85 -49.20
C ASP A 501 -1.13 29.19 -48.73
N GLY A 502 -2.21 29.15 -47.95
CA GLY A 502 -2.89 30.33 -47.43
C GLY A 502 -3.68 31.14 -48.47
N ALA A 503 -3.71 30.73 -49.74
CA ALA A 503 -4.44 31.47 -50.78
C ALA A 503 -5.94 31.54 -50.46
N GLY A 504 -6.53 32.72 -50.64
CA GLY A 504 -7.93 32.99 -50.32
C GLY A 504 -8.29 32.97 -48.82
N TYR A 505 -7.32 32.84 -47.92
CA TYR A 505 -7.56 32.94 -46.48
C TYR A 505 -7.89 34.38 -46.08
N PRO A 506 -9.01 34.64 -45.37
CA PRO A 506 -9.51 36.01 -45.17
C PRO A 506 -8.55 36.87 -44.32
N GLN A 507 -8.27 38.09 -44.77
CA GLN A 507 -7.44 39.04 -44.01
C GLN A 507 -8.21 39.72 -42.87
N ALA A 508 -9.51 39.91 -43.04
CA ALA A 508 -10.40 40.39 -41.99
C ALA A 508 -11.74 39.67 -42.03
N PHE A 509 -12.20 39.23 -40.86
CA PHE A 509 -13.47 38.55 -40.69
C PHE A 509 -13.94 38.67 -39.25
N ARG A 510 -15.19 38.29 -39.02
CA ARG A 510 -15.76 38.11 -37.69
C ARG A 510 -16.35 36.72 -37.54
N ILE A 511 -16.38 36.24 -36.31
CA ILE A 511 -17.13 35.04 -35.96
C ILE A 511 -18.46 35.47 -35.35
N ASP A 512 -19.55 34.98 -35.92
CA ASP A 512 -20.91 35.24 -35.46
C ASP A 512 -21.58 33.96 -34.98
N VAL A 513 -22.46 34.07 -33.99
CA VAL A 513 -23.39 33.00 -33.57
C VAL A 513 -24.85 33.39 -33.83
N SER A 514 -25.72 32.40 -33.99
CA SER A 514 -27.15 32.59 -34.18
C SER A 514 -27.96 31.39 -33.68
N ASP A 515 -29.19 31.62 -33.22
CA ASP A 515 -30.15 30.54 -32.86
C ASP A 515 -31.03 30.11 -34.04
N ASP A 516 -31.27 31.02 -34.99
CA ASP A 516 -32.24 30.88 -36.08
C ASP A 516 -31.59 30.83 -37.48
N GLY A 517 -30.29 31.11 -37.59
CA GLY A 517 -29.54 31.19 -38.84
C GLY A 517 -29.79 32.48 -39.64
N ALA A 518 -30.56 33.42 -39.08
CA ALA A 518 -30.97 34.66 -39.74
C ALA A 518 -30.53 35.91 -38.96
N SER A 519 -30.67 35.88 -37.64
CA SER A 519 -30.30 36.94 -36.71
C SER A 519 -28.97 36.60 -36.07
N TRP A 520 -27.95 37.42 -36.31
CA TRP A 520 -26.56 37.10 -35.96
C TRP A 520 -26.02 38.05 -34.90
N THR A 521 -25.29 37.49 -33.95
CA THR A 521 -24.55 38.21 -32.92
C THR A 521 -23.07 37.98 -33.14
N THR A 522 -22.30 39.06 -33.29
CA THR A 522 -20.84 38.98 -33.42
C THR A 522 -20.21 38.65 -32.08
N VAL A 523 -19.39 37.60 -32.08
CA VAL A 523 -18.59 37.17 -30.92
C VAL A 523 -17.29 37.96 -30.89
N GLU A 524 -16.48 37.83 -31.94
CA GLU A 524 -15.20 38.51 -32.07
C GLU A 524 -14.90 38.92 -33.52
N THR A 525 -13.99 39.88 -33.69
CA THR A 525 -13.55 40.39 -35.00
C THR A 525 -12.03 40.32 -35.09
N TYR A 526 -11.54 39.77 -36.19
CA TYR A 526 -10.12 39.58 -36.47
C TYR A 526 -9.72 40.35 -37.72
N THR A 527 -8.56 40.99 -37.68
CA THR A 527 -7.96 41.74 -38.80
C THR A 527 -6.50 41.36 -38.95
N ASN A 528 -5.90 41.68 -40.10
CA ASN A 528 -4.49 41.36 -40.43
C ASN A 528 -4.17 39.87 -40.27
N GLN A 529 -5.10 39.01 -40.67
CA GLN A 529 -4.94 37.56 -40.60
C GLN A 529 -4.26 37.02 -41.86
N SER A 530 -3.51 35.93 -41.72
CA SER A 530 -2.85 35.23 -42.84
C SER A 530 -3.01 33.72 -42.70
N GLY A 531 -3.00 33.03 -43.85
CA GLY A 531 -3.12 31.57 -43.95
C GLY A 531 -1.78 30.84 -44.12
N ASP A 532 -0.66 31.56 -44.13
CA ASP A 532 0.68 31.05 -44.52
C ASP A 532 1.30 30.07 -43.50
N HIS A 533 0.57 29.71 -42.44
CA HIS A 533 1.08 29.00 -41.26
C HIS A 533 0.22 27.80 -40.84
N GLY A 534 -0.52 27.18 -41.76
CA GLY A 534 -1.42 26.08 -41.43
C GLY A 534 -2.64 26.54 -40.64
N ALA A 535 -3.27 25.63 -39.90
CA ALA A 535 -4.54 25.91 -39.21
C ALA A 535 -4.43 27.09 -38.23
N ARG A 536 -5.52 27.85 -38.13
CA ARG A 536 -5.58 29.09 -37.35
C ARG A 536 -6.63 28.97 -36.27
N THR A 537 -6.17 29.15 -35.04
CA THR A 537 -6.97 29.08 -33.82
C THR A 537 -7.53 30.44 -33.43
N TYR A 538 -8.82 30.48 -33.11
CA TYR A 538 -9.50 31.65 -32.59
C TYR A 538 -10.27 31.26 -31.33
N VAL A 539 -9.68 31.55 -30.16
CA VAL A 539 -10.31 31.33 -28.85
C VAL A 539 -11.05 32.59 -28.45
N PHE A 540 -12.25 32.44 -27.91
CA PHE A 540 -13.08 33.57 -27.49
C PHE A 540 -12.79 33.93 -26.04
N ASP A 541 -12.71 35.23 -25.74
CA ASP A 541 -12.57 35.75 -24.37
C ASP A 541 -13.73 35.32 -23.46
N THR A 542 -14.91 35.11 -24.06
CA THR A 542 -16.10 34.60 -23.37
C THR A 542 -16.83 33.64 -24.31
N PRO A 543 -17.10 32.40 -23.89
CA PRO A 543 -17.87 31.47 -24.70
C PRO A 543 -19.22 32.06 -25.12
N ALA A 544 -19.55 31.90 -26.39
CA ALA A 544 -20.82 32.33 -26.96
C ALA A 544 -21.79 31.15 -27.04
N THR A 545 -23.10 31.43 -27.09
CA THR A 545 -24.12 30.39 -27.24
C THR A 545 -24.89 30.59 -28.52
N GLY A 546 -25.12 29.52 -29.26
CA GLY A 546 -25.94 29.53 -30.47
C GLY A 546 -26.01 28.16 -31.15
N ARG A 547 -26.96 28.01 -32.09
CA ARG A 547 -27.09 26.82 -32.93
C ARG A 547 -26.21 26.88 -34.18
N TYR A 548 -25.98 28.07 -34.70
CA TYR A 548 -25.20 28.30 -35.90
C TYR A 548 -23.95 29.11 -35.58
N VAL A 549 -22.84 28.74 -36.20
CA VAL A 549 -21.58 29.51 -36.19
C VAL A 549 -21.29 29.96 -37.61
N ARG A 550 -20.90 31.23 -37.80
CA ARG A 550 -20.57 31.79 -39.11
C ARG A 550 -19.25 32.52 -39.09
N VAL A 551 -18.42 32.22 -40.09
CA VAL A 551 -17.27 33.06 -40.45
C VAL A 551 -17.78 34.08 -41.48
N PHE A 552 -17.81 35.35 -41.10
CA PHE A 552 -18.24 36.44 -41.97
C PHE A 552 -17.03 37.29 -42.36
N VAL A 553 -16.60 37.15 -43.61
CA VAL A 553 -15.41 37.81 -44.17
C VAL A 553 -15.77 39.21 -44.65
N THR A 554 -14.94 40.17 -44.27
CA THR A 554 -15.04 41.59 -44.67
C THR A 554 -13.85 42.04 -45.52
N GLU A 555 -12.78 41.26 -45.56
CA GLU A 555 -11.62 41.48 -46.45
C GLU A 555 -11.05 40.11 -46.87
N LEU A 556 -11.09 39.84 -48.17
CA LEU A 556 -10.63 38.59 -48.78
C LEU A 556 -9.10 38.47 -48.73
N GLY A 557 -8.65 37.21 -48.81
CA GLY A 557 -7.24 36.84 -48.82
C GLY A 557 -6.52 37.13 -50.13
N PRO A 558 -5.17 37.08 -50.14
CA PRO A 558 -4.39 37.16 -51.37
C PRO A 558 -4.79 36.07 -52.36
N GLU A 559 -4.78 36.42 -53.64
CA GLU A 559 -5.14 35.54 -54.75
C GLU A 559 -4.14 34.37 -54.89
N ALA A 560 -4.64 33.19 -55.27
CA ALA A 560 -3.76 32.11 -55.69
C ALA A 560 -3.01 32.51 -56.96
N ALA A 561 -1.76 32.07 -57.11
CA ALA A 561 -0.98 32.37 -58.31
C ALA A 561 -1.68 31.84 -59.58
N GLY A 562 -2.10 32.74 -60.46
CA GLY A 562 -2.80 32.42 -61.71
C GLY A 562 -4.33 32.38 -61.62
N ASP A 563 -4.91 32.78 -60.49
CA ASP A 563 -6.37 32.96 -60.33
C ASP A 563 -6.88 34.25 -61.01
N ASP A 564 -8.20 34.37 -61.16
CA ASP A 564 -8.85 35.48 -61.86
C ASP A 564 -9.46 36.58 -60.95
N GLY A 565 -9.19 36.50 -59.65
CA GLY A 565 -9.58 37.49 -58.64
C GLY A 565 -9.49 36.95 -57.21
N TYR A 566 -9.99 37.73 -56.26
CA TYR A 566 -10.01 37.41 -54.83
C TYR A 566 -11.09 36.37 -54.51
N ARG A 567 -10.76 35.40 -53.65
CA ARG A 567 -11.69 34.35 -53.20
C ARG A 567 -11.63 34.19 -51.68
N PHE A 568 -12.68 33.64 -51.09
CA PHE A 568 -12.64 33.10 -49.74
C PHE A 568 -12.50 31.58 -49.83
N GLN A 569 -11.37 31.05 -49.32
CA GLN A 569 -11.02 29.64 -49.39
C GLN A 569 -10.60 29.09 -48.03
N LEU A 570 -11.07 27.90 -47.71
CA LEU A 570 -10.74 27.16 -46.49
C LEU A 570 -10.85 25.66 -46.77
N VAL A 571 -9.99 24.87 -46.16
CA VAL A 571 -10.08 23.41 -46.16
C VAL A 571 -11.09 22.92 -45.14
N GLY A 572 -11.06 23.53 -43.95
CA GLY A 572 -11.78 23.08 -42.77
C GLY A 572 -12.24 24.23 -41.88
N LEU A 573 -13.35 24.00 -41.19
CA LEU A 573 -13.91 24.85 -40.14
C LEU A 573 -14.35 23.93 -38.99
N GLN A 574 -13.64 24.02 -37.86
CA GLN A 574 -13.92 23.24 -36.66
C GLN A 574 -14.42 24.16 -35.55
N VAL A 575 -15.30 23.65 -34.68
CA VAL A 575 -15.99 24.44 -33.64
C VAL A 575 -15.92 23.67 -32.32
N TYR A 576 -15.51 24.34 -31.22
CA TYR A 576 -15.31 23.68 -29.93
C TYR A 576 -16.00 24.42 -28.77
N THR A 577 -16.42 23.66 -27.75
CA THR A 577 -16.96 24.16 -26.47
C THR A 577 -15.89 24.86 -25.64
N ASP A 578 -14.74 24.22 -25.51
CA ASP A 578 -13.51 24.76 -24.96
C ASP A 578 -12.40 24.43 -25.93
N VAL A 579 -11.53 25.41 -26.20
CA VAL A 579 -10.38 25.19 -27.07
C VAL A 579 -9.22 24.86 -26.14
N PRO A 580 -8.59 23.68 -26.28
CA PRO A 580 -7.43 23.37 -25.44
C PRO A 580 -6.43 24.52 -25.57
N ALA A 581 -5.87 24.96 -24.44
CA ALA A 581 -4.80 25.94 -24.45
C ALA A 581 -3.77 25.49 -25.50
N ALA A 582 -3.57 26.31 -26.54
CA ALA A 582 -2.79 25.95 -27.71
C ALA A 582 -1.52 25.23 -27.25
N ALA A 583 -1.45 23.92 -27.51
CA ALA A 583 -0.18 23.24 -27.37
C ALA A 583 0.73 23.95 -28.38
N PRO A 584 1.95 24.37 -27.99
CA PRO A 584 2.89 24.85 -28.99
C PRO A 584 2.97 23.79 -30.09
N ALA A 585 2.99 24.21 -31.36
CA ALA A 585 3.18 23.27 -32.45
C ALA A 585 4.37 22.36 -32.12
N SER A 586 4.18 21.05 -32.27
CA SER A 586 5.15 20.05 -31.85
C SER A 586 5.41 19.06 -32.97
N LEU A 587 6.60 18.47 -32.99
CA LEU A 587 6.90 17.37 -33.89
C LEU A 587 6.54 16.06 -33.18
N ASP A 588 5.83 15.17 -33.86
CA ASP A 588 5.76 13.77 -33.47
C ASP A 588 7.04 13.10 -33.95
N VAL A 589 7.73 12.43 -33.04
CA VAL A 589 8.96 11.71 -33.34
C VAL A 589 8.72 10.27 -32.94
N THR A 590 8.74 9.38 -33.92
CA THR A 590 8.53 7.95 -33.73
C THR A 590 9.81 7.21 -34.04
N VAL A 591 10.14 6.21 -33.23
CA VAL A 591 11.31 5.36 -33.46
C VAL A 591 10.85 3.95 -33.76
N ASP A 592 10.98 3.53 -35.02
CA ASP A 592 10.78 2.14 -35.41
C ASP A 592 12.04 1.34 -35.06
N ALA A 593 11.92 0.54 -33.99
CA ALA A 593 12.98 -0.31 -33.46
C ALA A 593 12.93 -1.75 -34.01
N THR A 594 12.23 -2.01 -35.13
CA THR A 594 12.21 -3.35 -35.76
C THR A 594 13.61 -3.89 -36.09
N ASP A 595 14.59 -3.01 -36.33
CA ASP A 595 16.02 -3.32 -36.22
C ASP A 595 16.64 -2.53 -35.06
N ALA A 596 16.94 -3.22 -33.95
CA ALA A 596 17.51 -2.61 -32.74
C ALA A 596 18.95 -2.07 -32.92
N TRP A 597 19.59 -2.37 -34.05
CA TRP A 597 20.96 -1.93 -34.37
C TRP A 597 21.00 -0.89 -35.49
N ALA A 598 19.84 -0.58 -36.09
CA ALA A 598 19.65 0.45 -37.11
C ALA A 598 18.19 0.96 -37.10
N PRO A 599 17.74 1.59 -36.01
CA PRO A 599 16.36 2.08 -35.90
C PRO A 599 16.11 3.20 -36.91
N LEU A 600 14.87 3.25 -37.40
CA LEU A 600 14.37 4.32 -38.26
C LEU A 600 13.65 5.36 -37.40
N VAL A 601 14.05 6.62 -37.51
CA VAL A 601 13.35 7.74 -36.87
C VAL A 601 12.42 8.36 -37.91
N ASP A 602 11.11 8.32 -37.65
CA ASP A 602 10.09 9.01 -38.44
C ASP A 602 9.67 10.28 -37.69
N VAL A 603 9.56 11.39 -38.42
CA VAL A 603 9.16 12.69 -37.87
C VAL A 603 7.92 13.15 -38.63
N ALA A 604 6.84 13.42 -37.91
CA ALA A 604 5.60 13.98 -38.44
C ALA A 604 5.28 15.31 -37.72
N ALA A 605 4.60 16.25 -38.37
CA ALA A 605 4.14 17.45 -37.67
C ALA A 605 2.81 17.16 -37.01
N LEU A 606 2.76 17.44 -35.71
CA LEU A 606 1.52 17.64 -35.01
C LEU A 606 1.12 19.10 -35.18
N ASP A 607 -0.08 19.34 -35.70
CA ASP A 607 -0.68 20.67 -35.60
C ASP A 607 -1.02 20.97 -34.12
N VAL A 608 -1.30 22.24 -33.82
CA VAL A 608 -1.57 22.91 -32.54
C VAL A 608 -2.62 22.21 -31.64
N TYR A 609 -3.25 21.13 -32.12
CA TYR A 609 -4.34 20.37 -31.49
C TYR A 609 -4.09 18.87 -31.30
N GLY A 610 -2.91 18.35 -31.61
CA GLY A 610 -2.61 16.93 -31.36
C GLY A 610 -3.26 15.94 -32.33
N VAL A 611 -3.76 16.40 -33.48
CA VAL A 611 -4.28 15.54 -34.56
C VAL A 611 -3.17 15.31 -35.58
N PRO A 612 -2.86 14.05 -35.96
CA PRO A 612 -1.89 13.76 -37.02
C PRO A 612 -2.34 14.43 -38.32
N THR A 613 -1.51 15.31 -38.88
CA THR A 613 -1.82 16.05 -40.13
C THR A 613 -1.86 15.16 -41.37
N GLY A 614 -1.53 13.87 -41.23
CA GLY A 614 -1.45 12.92 -42.34
C GLY A 614 -0.30 13.20 -43.31
N GLN A 615 0.55 14.21 -43.05
CA GLN A 615 1.82 14.36 -43.75
C GLN A 615 2.90 13.58 -43.00
N SER A 616 3.35 12.46 -43.56
CA SER A 616 4.70 11.97 -43.29
C SER A 616 5.66 12.91 -44.02
N PHE A 617 6.66 13.44 -43.31
CA PHE A 617 7.66 14.31 -43.93
C PHE A 617 8.69 13.54 -44.76
N GLY A 618 8.61 12.21 -44.79
CA GLY A 618 9.52 11.35 -45.55
C GLY A 618 10.98 11.44 -45.08
N CYS A 619 11.21 11.94 -43.87
CA CYS A 619 12.55 12.10 -43.30
C CYS A 619 12.97 10.79 -42.60
N ASP A 620 13.12 9.71 -43.36
CA ASP A 620 13.66 8.44 -42.85
C ASP A 620 15.17 8.60 -42.58
N VAL A 621 15.57 8.67 -41.32
CA VAL A 621 16.99 8.69 -40.92
C VAL A 621 17.37 7.33 -40.34
N ALA A 622 18.26 6.61 -41.02
CA ALA A 622 18.83 5.36 -40.52
C ALA A 622 20.03 5.67 -39.61
N LEU A 623 19.95 5.28 -38.33
CA LEU A 623 21.06 5.45 -37.38
C LEU A 623 22.14 4.38 -37.58
N THR A 624 23.41 4.77 -37.61
CA THR A 624 24.55 3.83 -37.66
C THR A 624 25.32 3.83 -36.33
N SER A 625 26.03 2.73 -36.04
CA SER A 625 26.73 2.52 -34.76
C SER A 625 27.85 3.53 -34.44
N SER A 626 28.11 4.52 -35.30
CA SER A 626 29.08 5.60 -35.10
C SER A 626 28.46 6.90 -34.56
N ASP A 627 27.13 7.02 -34.52
CA ASP A 627 26.43 8.30 -34.30
C ASP A 627 26.20 8.63 -32.81
N SER A 628 26.83 7.88 -31.89
CA SER A 628 26.68 8.08 -30.44
C SER A 628 27.48 9.25 -29.86
N VAL A 629 28.26 10.00 -30.65
CA VAL A 629 29.06 11.15 -30.18
C VAL A 629 29.26 12.26 -31.22
N ASP A 630 28.55 12.29 -32.36
CA ASP A 630 28.70 13.43 -33.29
C ASP A 630 27.43 13.74 -34.09
N ARG A 631 27.21 15.04 -34.23
CA ARG A 631 26.08 15.74 -34.87
C ARG A 631 25.56 15.06 -36.15
N ILE A 632 24.28 14.66 -36.16
CA ILE A 632 23.61 14.10 -37.34
C ILE A 632 23.33 15.22 -38.35
N LEU A 633 23.89 15.13 -39.56
CA LEU A 633 23.61 16.07 -40.65
C LEU A 633 22.18 15.84 -41.19
N PRO A 634 21.47 16.90 -41.63
CA PRO A 634 20.10 16.77 -42.13
C PRO A 634 20.03 15.80 -43.32
N ALA A 635 19.04 14.91 -43.31
CA ALA A 635 18.74 14.07 -44.46
C ALA A 635 18.49 14.96 -45.68
N ALA A 636 19.15 14.66 -46.79
CA ALA A 636 19.23 15.53 -47.96
C ALA A 636 17.91 15.73 -48.73
N ASP A 637 16.78 15.17 -48.27
CA ASP A 637 15.55 15.03 -49.05
C ASP A 637 14.26 15.57 -48.36
N CYS A 638 14.34 16.26 -47.21
CA CYS A 638 13.15 16.86 -46.60
C CYS A 638 12.67 18.07 -47.43
N SER A 639 11.45 18.00 -48.00
CA SER A 639 10.89 19.08 -48.83
C SER A 639 10.65 20.36 -48.02
N SER A 640 11.27 21.46 -48.44
CA SER A 640 11.14 22.87 -47.98
C SER A 640 11.31 23.20 -46.48
N TRP A 641 11.44 22.21 -45.58
CA TRP A 641 11.68 22.41 -44.15
C TRP A 641 12.93 21.65 -43.72
N THR A 642 13.90 22.36 -43.12
CA THR A 642 15.07 21.75 -42.48
C THR A 642 14.71 21.41 -41.02
N VAL A 643 14.75 20.14 -40.64
CA VAL A 643 14.64 19.69 -39.24
C VAL A 643 16.05 19.38 -38.75
N GLU A 644 16.46 19.91 -37.60
CA GLU A 644 17.72 19.55 -36.94
C GLU A 644 17.40 18.53 -35.84
N LEU A 645 18.02 17.35 -35.91
CA LEU A 645 17.98 16.36 -34.84
C LEU A 645 19.10 16.70 -33.85
N ASP A 646 18.74 17.20 -32.69
CA ASP A 646 19.68 17.42 -31.60
C ASP A 646 20.09 16.09 -30.96
N GLU A 647 21.36 16.06 -30.57
CA GLU A 647 22.13 14.95 -29.98
C GLU A 647 21.32 14.05 -29.02
N LEU A 648 21.53 12.73 -29.08
CA LEU A 648 20.97 11.81 -28.08
C LEU A 648 21.45 12.26 -26.70
N ASN A 649 20.56 12.75 -25.84
CA ASN A 649 20.94 13.03 -24.46
C ASN A 649 21.22 11.68 -23.77
N PRO A 650 22.47 11.39 -23.39
CA PRO A 650 22.82 10.07 -22.86
C PRO A 650 22.22 9.81 -21.47
N ALA A 651 21.80 10.85 -20.75
CA ALA A 651 21.16 10.73 -19.44
C ALA A 651 19.63 10.53 -19.50
N SER A 652 18.97 11.04 -20.54
CA SER A 652 17.50 10.91 -20.70
C SER A 652 17.08 9.97 -21.83
N ARG A 653 18.05 9.47 -22.62
CA ARG A 653 17.84 8.58 -23.79
C ARG A 653 16.78 9.12 -24.75
N THR A 654 16.80 10.43 -24.99
CA THR A 654 15.78 11.14 -25.76
C THR A 654 16.41 11.79 -26.99
N PHE A 655 15.79 11.58 -28.16
CA PHE A 655 16.03 12.38 -29.36
C PHE A 655 15.16 13.63 -29.32
N THR A 656 15.70 14.76 -29.77
CA THR A 656 14.93 15.99 -29.94
C THR A 656 15.01 16.43 -31.40
N ALA A 657 13.87 16.57 -32.06
CA ALA A 657 13.76 17.19 -33.37
C ALA A 657 13.33 18.66 -33.18
N THR A 658 14.00 19.58 -33.87
CA THR A 658 13.68 21.00 -33.83
C THR A 658 13.48 21.54 -35.25
N LEU A 659 12.43 22.34 -35.43
CA LEU A 659 12.16 22.97 -36.72
C LEU A 659 13.07 24.19 -36.93
N THR A 660 13.88 24.22 -38.00
CA THR A 660 14.85 25.33 -38.19
C THR A 660 14.21 26.69 -38.45
N THR A 661 13.00 26.73 -39.02
CA THR A 661 12.27 27.98 -39.30
C THR A 661 11.52 28.52 -38.09
N ASP A 662 11.23 27.67 -37.09
CA ASP A 662 10.65 28.05 -35.81
C ASP A 662 11.23 27.16 -34.68
N PRO A 663 12.30 27.60 -34.00
CA PRO A 663 12.98 26.82 -32.96
C PRO A 663 12.11 26.55 -31.72
N SER A 664 10.93 27.16 -31.63
CA SER A 664 9.98 26.86 -30.55
C SER A 664 9.18 25.58 -30.80
N VAL A 665 9.18 25.07 -32.04
CA VAL A 665 8.53 23.83 -32.45
C VAL A 665 9.51 22.67 -32.30
N THR A 666 9.23 21.82 -31.32
CA THR A 666 10.09 20.68 -30.97
C THR A 666 9.29 19.40 -30.83
N GLY A 667 9.94 18.26 -31.02
CA GLY A 667 9.39 16.93 -30.75
C GLY A 667 10.43 16.04 -30.13
N THR A 668 10.03 15.15 -29.23
CA THR A 668 10.97 14.27 -28.54
C THR A 668 10.52 12.83 -28.53
N ALA A 669 11.43 11.91 -28.80
CA ALA A 669 11.20 10.48 -28.66
C ALA A 669 12.24 9.85 -27.74
N ALA A 670 11.78 9.06 -26.78
CA ALA A 670 12.67 8.19 -26.03
C ALA A 670 13.05 7.00 -26.91
N TYR A 671 14.35 6.71 -27.02
CA TYR A 671 14.84 5.50 -27.63
C TYR A 671 15.63 4.70 -26.61
N GLU A 672 15.20 3.48 -26.37
CA GLU A 672 15.89 2.57 -25.48
C GLU A 672 16.66 1.52 -26.30
N PRO A 673 17.97 1.72 -26.56
CA PRO A 673 18.77 0.69 -27.21
C PRO A 673 18.88 -0.55 -26.32
N PRO A 674 19.09 -1.76 -26.88
CA PRO A 674 19.42 -2.93 -26.08
C PRO A 674 20.59 -2.60 -25.15
N SER A 675 20.36 -2.77 -23.85
CA SER A 675 21.18 -2.30 -22.71
C SER A 675 22.69 -2.18 -23.00
N ALA A 676 23.19 -0.95 -23.05
CA ALA A 676 24.62 -0.65 -22.96
C ALA A 676 25.13 -0.82 -21.51
N PRO A 677 26.42 -1.12 -21.29
CA PRO A 677 26.93 -1.78 -20.07
C PRO A 677 27.00 -0.96 -18.76
N ASP A 678 26.44 0.25 -18.69
CA ASP A 678 26.74 1.20 -17.60
C ASP A 678 25.56 1.52 -16.64
N GLU A 679 24.37 0.93 -16.81
CA GLU A 679 23.32 0.95 -15.76
C GLU A 679 23.16 -0.45 -15.15
N ARG A 680 24.09 -0.82 -14.26
CA ARG A 680 23.98 -2.07 -13.49
C ARG A 680 22.81 -1.98 -12.50
N ALA A 681 21.99 -3.02 -12.43
CA ALA A 681 20.88 -3.09 -11.49
C ALA A 681 21.39 -3.05 -10.04
N ALA A 682 20.84 -2.16 -9.21
CA ALA A 682 21.10 -2.15 -7.78
C ALA A 682 20.69 -3.50 -7.18
N THR A 683 21.51 -4.06 -6.29
CA THR A 683 21.19 -5.33 -5.62
C THR A 683 21.08 -5.14 -4.12
N VAL A 684 20.34 -6.04 -3.47
CA VAL A 684 20.29 -6.20 -2.02
C VAL A 684 20.75 -7.62 -1.70
N VAL A 685 21.69 -7.75 -0.76
CA VAL A 685 22.02 -9.04 -0.13
C VAL A 685 21.10 -9.23 1.07
N ALA A 686 20.42 -10.37 1.14
CA ALA A 686 19.68 -10.81 2.32
C ALA A 686 20.30 -12.10 2.84
N VAL A 687 20.52 -12.19 4.16
CA VAL A 687 20.94 -13.45 4.80
C VAL A 687 19.69 -14.28 5.04
N ARG A 688 19.57 -15.41 4.33
CA ARG A 688 18.41 -16.30 4.44
C ARG A 688 18.47 -17.10 5.74
N ASP A 689 19.63 -17.68 6.04
CA ASP A 689 19.92 -18.34 7.31
C ASP A 689 21.42 -18.43 7.56
N ALA A 690 21.81 -18.43 8.84
CA ALA A 690 23.17 -18.68 9.29
C ALA A 690 23.16 -19.69 10.45
N ARG A 691 23.83 -20.83 10.27
CA ARG A 691 23.77 -21.96 11.19
C ARG A 691 25.16 -22.40 11.63
N LEU A 692 25.34 -22.62 12.93
CA LEU A 692 26.52 -23.27 13.48
C LEU A 692 26.57 -24.75 13.09
N VAL A 693 27.72 -25.20 12.59
CA VAL A 693 28.04 -26.58 12.23
C VAL A 693 29.27 -27.00 13.01
N GLY A 694 29.06 -27.85 14.02
CA GLY A 694 30.10 -28.22 14.98
C GLY A 694 30.45 -27.08 15.95
N ASP A 695 31.61 -27.17 16.59
CA ASP A 695 32.01 -26.27 17.69
C ASP A 695 32.64 -24.93 17.22
N SER A 696 32.95 -24.80 15.92
CA SER A 696 33.68 -23.64 15.37
C SER A 696 33.38 -23.32 13.90
N GLY A 697 32.44 -24.03 13.27
CA GLY A 697 32.02 -23.81 11.88
C GLY A 697 30.67 -23.12 11.78
N VAL A 698 30.47 -22.30 10.74
CA VAL A 698 29.20 -21.65 10.41
C VAL A 698 28.94 -21.82 8.91
N VAL A 699 27.73 -22.25 8.55
CA VAL A 699 27.23 -22.21 7.17
C VAL A 699 26.20 -21.09 7.04
N ILE A 700 26.36 -20.24 6.02
CA ILE A 700 25.49 -19.10 5.74
C ILE A 700 24.89 -19.29 4.35
N HIS A 701 23.57 -19.23 4.24
CA HIS A 701 22.87 -19.12 2.97
C HIS A 701 22.42 -17.68 2.79
N ALA A 702 22.75 -17.09 1.65
CA ALA A 702 22.42 -15.70 1.32
C ALA A 702 21.75 -15.62 -0.05
N ASP A 703 20.78 -14.72 -0.18
CA ASP A 703 20.08 -14.40 -1.41
C ASP A 703 20.51 -13.01 -1.88
N VAL A 704 20.65 -12.84 -3.19
CA VAL A 704 20.97 -11.58 -3.86
C VAL A 704 19.83 -11.27 -4.81
N ALA A 705 19.15 -10.15 -4.60
CA ALA A 705 18.01 -9.72 -5.41
C ALA A 705 18.24 -8.33 -6.01
N ALA A 706 17.72 -8.06 -7.20
CA ALA A 706 17.70 -6.73 -7.78
C ALA A 706 16.66 -5.83 -7.07
N ALA A 707 16.99 -4.55 -6.86
CA ALA A 707 16.27 -3.65 -5.96
C ALA A 707 15.21 -2.75 -6.64
N ALA A 708 15.01 -2.84 -7.96
CA ALA A 708 14.11 -1.94 -8.72
C ALA A 708 12.90 -2.67 -9.33
N THR A 709 11.71 -2.07 -9.18
CA THR A 709 10.39 -2.61 -9.60
C THR A 709 9.92 -2.15 -10.99
N GLN A 710 10.70 -1.33 -11.71
CA GLN A 710 10.36 -0.92 -13.07
C GLN A 710 11.58 -0.90 -13.99
N ILE A 711 12.02 -2.09 -14.44
CA ILE A 711 12.69 -2.33 -15.72
C ILE A 711 12.30 -3.76 -16.13
N SER A 712 12.03 -4.02 -17.40
CA SER A 712 11.62 -5.33 -17.92
C SER A 712 12.49 -6.47 -17.36
N ALA A 713 11.90 -7.41 -16.62
CA ALA A 713 12.47 -8.71 -16.25
C ALA A 713 14.01 -8.77 -16.15
N ALA A 714 14.62 -8.02 -15.22
CA ALA A 714 16.07 -8.06 -15.01
C ALA A 714 16.51 -9.47 -14.55
N ALA A 715 17.55 -10.00 -15.22
CA ALA A 715 18.06 -11.35 -15.07
C ALA A 715 18.46 -11.70 -13.63
N VAL A 716 18.26 -12.96 -13.25
CA VAL A 716 18.62 -13.48 -11.92
C VAL A 716 20.11 -13.20 -11.60
N PRO A 717 20.46 -12.60 -10.44
CA PRO A 717 21.84 -12.20 -10.16
C PRO A 717 22.83 -13.38 -10.18
N LEU A 718 23.90 -13.23 -10.98
CA LEU A 718 25.05 -14.12 -11.04
C LEU A 718 26.30 -13.33 -10.70
N GLY A 719 27.24 -13.93 -9.94
CA GLY A 719 28.49 -13.28 -9.57
C GLY A 719 29.19 -13.98 -8.41
N THR A 720 29.94 -13.24 -7.60
CA THR A 720 30.69 -13.80 -6.47
C THR A 720 30.36 -13.05 -5.18
N MET A 721 30.16 -13.79 -4.10
CA MET A 721 30.04 -13.28 -2.74
C MET A 721 31.26 -13.64 -1.90
N ARG A 722 31.55 -12.78 -0.91
CA ARG A 722 32.57 -13.05 0.12
C ARG A 722 32.06 -12.72 1.51
N VAL A 723 32.64 -13.34 2.52
CA VAL A 723 32.40 -13.03 3.94
C VAL A 723 33.67 -12.48 4.57
N LEU A 724 33.56 -11.38 5.31
CA LEU A 724 34.65 -10.78 6.07
C LEU A 724 34.32 -10.69 7.56
N GLU A 725 35.35 -10.77 8.39
CA GLU A 725 35.33 -10.31 9.77
C GLU A 725 36.30 -9.14 9.91
N GLY A 726 35.77 -7.94 10.15
CA GLY A 726 36.52 -6.69 9.94
C GLY A 726 36.96 -6.57 8.48
N ASP A 727 38.28 -6.48 8.26
CA ASP A 727 38.91 -6.44 6.93
C ASP A 727 39.43 -7.81 6.47
N THR A 728 39.37 -8.84 7.33
CA THR A 728 39.90 -10.17 7.00
C THR A 728 38.82 -10.99 6.30
N GLU A 729 39.10 -11.41 5.07
CA GLU A 729 38.22 -12.27 4.31
C GLU A 729 38.33 -13.73 4.79
N LEU A 730 37.18 -14.33 5.09
CA LEU A 730 37.09 -15.68 5.65
C LEU A 730 36.75 -16.73 4.58
N VAL A 731 35.86 -16.40 3.63
CA VAL A 731 35.45 -17.33 2.56
C VAL A 731 34.85 -16.58 1.35
N ARG A 732 34.87 -17.21 0.16
CA ARG A 732 34.15 -16.80 -1.06
C ARG A 732 33.28 -17.93 -1.62
N ALA A 733 32.19 -17.57 -2.28
CA ALA A 733 31.35 -18.50 -3.03
C ALA A 733 30.71 -17.81 -4.25
N ASP A 734 30.37 -18.60 -5.28
CA ASP A 734 29.64 -18.10 -6.44
C ASP A 734 28.15 -17.96 -6.13
N VAL A 735 27.53 -16.93 -6.71
CA VAL A 735 26.08 -16.70 -6.70
C VAL A 735 25.50 -17.34 -7.94
N GLN A 736 24.64 -18.34 -7.74
CA GLN A 736 23.90 -19.02 -8.80
C GLN A 736 22.42 -18.87 -8.52
N GLU A 737 21.68 -18.47 -9.56
CA GLU A 737 20.24 -18.22 -9.47
C GLU A 737 19.86 -17.27 -8.31
N GLY A 738 20.70 -16.25 -8.03
CA GLY A 738 20.47 -15.29 -6.97
C GLY A 738 20.73 -15.83 -5.57
N THR A 739 21.38 -16.99 -5.43
CA THR A 739 21.67 -17.61 -4.12
C THR A 739 23.14 -17.99 -3.98
N ALA A 740 23.68 -17.91 -2.76
CA ALA A 740 25.03 -18.36 -2.43
C ALA A 740 25.06 -19.10 -1.07
N THR A 741 25.89 -20.13 -0.99
CA THR A 741 26.14 -20.90 0.25
C THR A 741 27.61 -20.74 0.65
N LEU A 742 27.86 -20.19 1.84
CA LEU A 742 29.20 -19.85 2.33
C LEU A 742 29.49 -20.59 3.63
N ALA A 743 30.56 -21.38 3.66
CA ALA A 743 31.00 -22.13 4.85
C ALA A 743 32.25 -21.47 5.45
N VAL A 744 32.11 -20.93 6.66
CA VAL A 744 33.19 -20.31 7.44
C VAL A 744 33.63 -21.29 8.51
N GLU A 745 34.91 -21.67 8.52
CA GLU A 745 35.47 -22.60 9.49
C GLU A 745 36.44 -21.91 10.46
N ASN A 746 36.61 -22.50 11.65
CA ASN A 746 37.59 -22.08 12.66
C ASN A 746 37.33 -20.70 13.29
N LEU A 747 36.06 -20.30 13.42
CA LEU A 747 35.71 -19.14 14.24
C LEU A 747 36.01 -19.44 15.71
N ARG A 748 36.52 -18.42 16.42
CA ARG A 748 36.86 -18.56 17.84
C ARG A 748 35.57 -18.55 18.68
N PRO A 749 35.58 -19.05 19.93
CA PRO A 749 34.47 -18.80 20.85
C PRO A 749 34.31 -17.30 21.11
N GLY A 750 33.11 -16.76 20.91
CA GLY A 750 32.82 -15.33 21.03
C GLY A 750 31.71 -14.85 20.11
N ILE A 751 31.42 -13.54 20.16
CA ILE A 751 30.49 -12.88 19.23
C ILE A 751 31.30 -12.40 18.02
N HIS A 752 30.89 -12.83 16.83
CA HIS A 752 31.47 -12.48 15.55
C HIS A 752 30.48 -11.66 14.75
N ARG A 753 30.92 -10.51 14.21
CA ARG A 753 30.15 -9.69 13.27
C ARG A 753 30.71 -9.90 11.88
N LEU A 754 29.95 -10.62 11.05
CA LEU A 754 30.37 -11.02 9.72
C LEU A 754 29.69 -10.13 8.67
N ARG A 755 30.49 -9.57 7.78
CA ARG A 755 30.02 -8.75 6.65
C ARG A 755 30.05 -9.57 5.38
N LEU A 756 28.89 -9.77 4.78
CA LEU A 756 28.72 -10.43 3.50
C LEU A 756 28.71 -9.38 2.40
N GLU A 757 29.56 -9.53 1.40
CA GLU A 757 29.63 -8.62 0.25
C GLU A 757 29.41 -9.39 -1.04
N TYR A 758 28.38 -9.01 -1.79
CA TYR A 758 28.26 -9.33 -3.20
C TYR A 758 29.08 -8.32 -4.00
N LEU A 759 29.98 -8.83 -4.85
CA LEU A 759 30.98 -8.01 -5.54
C LEU A 759 30.44 -7.36 -6.82
N GLY A 760 29.17 -7.60 -7.15
CA GLY A 760 28.58 -7.19 -8.41
C GLY A 760 28.94 -8.11 -9.57
N SER A 761 28.34 -7.84 -10.72
CA SER A 761 28.65 -8.47 -12.00
C SER A 761 28.39 -7.49 -13.14
N ALA A 762 28.65 -7.88 -14.39
CA ALA A 762 28.47 -7.00 -15.55
C ALA A 762 27.11 -6.29 -15.57
N GLU A 763 26.06 -6.94 -15.04
CA GLU A 763 24.67 -6.46 -15.03
C GLU A 763 24.18 -5.95 -13.65
N HIS A 764 24.97 -6.12 -12.58
CA HIS A 764 24.51 -5.89 -11.19
C HIS A 764 25.54 -5.16 -10.32
N LEU A 765 25.10 -4.15 -9.57
CA LEU A 765 25.94 -3.40 -8.64
C LEU A 765 26.31 -4.24 -7.40
N PRO A 766 27.48 -4.00 -6.78
CA PRO A 766 27.84 -4.64 -5.52
C PRO A 766 26.89 -4.21 -4.40
N SER A 767 26.70 -5.07 -3.41
CA SER A 767 25.89 -4.81 -2.23
C SER A 767 26.39 -5.61 -1.03
N SER A 768 26.01 -5.22 0.18
CA SER A 768 26.49 -5.89 1.40
C SER A 768 25.44 -5.99 2.49
N ALA A 769 25.55 -7.02 3.32
CA ALA A 769 24.76 -7.22 4.52
C ALA A 769 25.66 -7.64 5.69
N GLU A 770 25.16 -7.54 6.92
CA GLU A 770 25.87 -8.00 8.10
C GLU A 770 25.04 -9.01 8.89
N VAL A 771 25.72 -9.98 9.49
CA VAL A 771 25.13 -10.96 10.41
C VAL A 771 26.01 -11.09 11.65
N THR A 772 25.37 -11.12 12.81
CA THR A 772 26.05 -11.36 14.09
C THR A 772 25.83 -12.81 14.52
N ILE A 773 26.91 -13.52 14.85
CA ILE A 773 26.87 -14.94 15.22
C ILE A 773 27.64 -15.13 16.52
N GLN A 774 27.04 -15.84 17.47
CA GLN A 774 27.68 -16.20 18.72
C GLN A 774 28.16 -17.66 18.68
N VAL A 775 29.48 -17.86 18.71
CA VAL A 775 30.12 -19.19 18.79
C VAL A 775 30.38 -19.51 20.27
N ARG A 776 29.85 -20.62 20.78
CA ARG A 776 30.06 -21.03 22.18
C ARG A 776 31.38 -21.79 22.33
N GLY A 777 32.04 -21.66 23.49
CA GLY A 777 33.16 -22.53 23.86
C GLY A 777 32.67 -23.91 24.29
N ALA A 778 33.45 -24.97 24.03
CA ALA A 778 33.09 -26.32 24.43
C ALA A 778 32.95 -26.45 25.97
N ASP A 779 31.76 -26.81 26.45
CA ASP A 779 31.52 -27.14 27.86
C ASP A 779 32.26 -28.44 28.23
N THR A 780 33.29 -28.36 29.07
CA THR A 780 33.99 -29.54 29.62
C THR A 780 33.37 -30.02 30.93
N SER A 781 32.09 -30.42 30.93
CA SER A 781 31.49 -31.11 32.09
C SER A 781 30.59 -32.28 31.63
N PRO A 782 30.75 -33.50 32.22
CA PRO A 782 30.14 -34.71 31.68
C PRO A 782 28.64 -34.83 32.03
N PRO A 783 27.81 -35.44 31.16
CA PRO A 783 26.39 -35.60 31.41
C PRO A 783 26.12 -36.80 32.33
N THR A 784 25.45 -36.58 33.46
CA THR A 784 24.82 -37.67 34.22
C THR A 784 23.39 -37.88 33.73
N THR A 785 23.17 -39.06 33.16
CA THR A 785 21.93 -39.59 32.65
C THR A 785 21.08 -40.23 33.76
N SER A 786 19.78 -39.95 33.75
CA SER A 786 18.72 -40.84 34.24
C SER A 786 17.46 -40.48 33.41
N LEU A 787 16.65 -41.37 32.83
CA LEU A 787 16.10 -42.62 33.35
C LEU A 787 15.58 -43.56 32.23
N ALA A 788 15.80 -44.86 32.44
CA ALA A 788 15.07 -46.08 32.05
C ALA A 788 14.21 -46.18 30.76
N ALA A 789 14.55 -47.16 29.92
CA ALA A 789 13.66 -47.84 28.99
C ALA A 789 13.75 -49.38 29.17
N THR A 790 12.60 -50.05 29.24
CA THR A 790 12.39 -51.48 28.95
C THR A 790 11.09 -51.57 28.16
N GLY A 791 10.93 -52.19 26.99
CA GLY A 791 11.79 -52.89 26.04
C GLY A 791 10.90 -53.30 24.85
N GLY A 792 11.48 -53.43 23.64
CA GLY A 792 10.79 -53.86 22.42
C GLY A 792 11.43 -53.32 21.13
N GLU A 793 12.46 -54.02 20.66
CA GLU A 793 13.36 -53.77 19.50
C GLU A 793 12.62 -53.84 18.13
N ALA A 794 13.01 -53.26 16.97
CA ALA A 794 14.15 -52.53 16.37
C ALA A 794 13.67 -51.88 15.02
N PRO A 795 14.49 -51.20 14.16
CA PRO A 795 15.84 -50.65 14.31
C PRO A 795 15.92 -49.13 14.05
N VAL A 796 17.14 -48.61 14.23
CA VAL A 796 17.53 -47.22 14.44
C VAL A 796 17.57 -46.39 13.14
N ALA A 797 16.83 -45.28 13.13
CA ALA A 797 17.14 -44.03 12.44
C ALA A 797 16.50 -42.88 13.23
N THR A 798 17.14 -42.50 14.33
CA THR A 798 16.62 -41.53 15.29
C THR A 798 16.69 -40.12 14.72
N LEU A 799 15.55 -39.59 14.26
CA LEU A 799 15.30 -38.16 14.20
C LEU A 799 15.22 -37.65 15.65
N TRP A 800 16.13 -36.74 16.02
CA TRP A 800 15.89 -35.86 17.17
C TRP A 800 15.02 -34.70 16.70
N LEU A 801 13.77 -34.69 17.16
CA LEU A 801 12.89 -33.54 17.11
C LEU A 801 13.39 -32.54 18.17
N ALA A 802 14.16 -31.55 17.75
CA ALA A 802 14.28 -30.31 18.49
C ALA A 802 13.12 -29.41 18.04
N ALA A 803 12.27 -29.01 18.99
CA ALA A 803 11.26 -27.99 18.76
C ALA A 803 11.98 -26.69 18.35
N VAL A 804 11.84 -26.31 17.09
CA VAL A 804 12.28 -25.03 16.54
C VAL A 804 11.04 -24.17 16.39
N VAL A 805 11.00 -23.08 17.14
CA VAL A 805 10.14 -21.93 16.83
C VAL A 805 10.67 -21.33 15.53
N LEU A 806 9.91 -21.49 14.46
CA LEU A 806 10.18 -20.92 13.15
C LEU A 806 9.33 -19.66 12.98
N THR A 807 9.99 -18.52 12.80
CA THR A 807 9.41 -17.37 12.09
C THR A 807 9.60 -17.61 10.59
N LEU A 808 8.54 -18.10 9.93
CA LEU A 808 8.49 -18.32 8.49
C LEU A 808 7.91 -17.09 7.79
N GLY A 809 8.74 -16.37 7.03
CA GLY A 809 8.27 -15.57 5.90
C GLY A 809 7.89 -16.54 4.78
N ALA A 810 6.59 -16.62 4.45
CA ALA A 810 6.08 -17.53 3.45
C ALA A 810 6.52 -17.12 2.03
N ALA A 811 7.46 -17.87 1.45
CA ALA A 811 7.51 -18.05 0.00
C ALA A 811 6.36 -19.00 -0.38
N SER A 812 5.34 -18.48 -1.06
CA SER A 812 4.36 -19.31 -1.78
C SER A 812 4.72 -19.31 -3.26
N LEU A 813 5.32 -20.41 -3.71
CA LEU A 813 5.33 -20.80 -5.12
C LEU A 813 4.72 -22.20 -5.22
N GLY A 814 3.48 -22.25 -5.71
CA GLY A 814 2.93 -23.46 -6.27
C GLY A 814 1.51 -23.36 -6.79
N TRP A 815 1.16 -23.90 -7.96
CA TRP A 815 1.86 -24.89 -8.79
C TRP A 815 1.17 -24.96 -10.18
N SER A 816 1.91 -25.45 -11.18
CA SER A 816 1.42 -26.26 -12.33
C SER A 816 0.83 -25.57 -13.58
N ALA A 817 1.64 -25.53 -14.64
CA ALA A 817 1.15 -25.75 -16.01
C ALA A 817 1.68 -27.08 -16.53
N VAL A 818 0.77 -28.04 -16.68
CA VAL A 818 0.96 -29.33 -17.36
C VAL A 818 1.34 -29.06 -18.83
N ARG A 819 2.56 -29.39 -19.24
CA ARG A 819 2.90 -29.55 -20.67
C ARG A 819 2.84 -31.02 -21.05
N ARG A 820 2.00 -31.33 -22.04
CA ARG A 820 1.93 -32.62 -22.73
C ARG A 820 3.32 -33.01 -23.24
N ALA A 821 3.80 -34.18 -22.84
CA ALA A 821 4.93 -34.84 -23.49
C ALA A 821 4.55 -35.18 -24.95
N ARG A 822 5.21 -34.55 -25.92
CA ARG A 822 5.45 -35.18 -27.23
C ARG A 822 6.82 -35.82 -27.16
N VAL A 823 6.83 -37.14 -27.16
CA VAL A 823 8.02 -37.95 -27.44
C VAL A 823 8.42 -37.67 -28.89
N ARG A 824 9.60 -37.08 -29.10
CA ARG A 824 10.34 -37.19 -30.35
C ARG A 824 11.58 -38.02 -30.04
N VAL A 825 11.64 -39.19 -30.66
CA VAL A 825 12.79 -40.09 -30.68
C VAL A 825 13.84 -39.45 -31.56
N GLU A 826 15.01 -39.13 -31.01
CA GLU A 826 16.22 -38.89 -31.78
C GLU A 826 17.25 -39.96 -31.38
N GLY A 827 17.59 -40.81 -32.34
CA GLY A 827 18.70 -41.75 -32.22
C GLY A 827 20.01 -41.04 -32.59
N PRO A 828 21.15 -41.41 -31.97
CA PRO A 828 22.45 -40.92 -32.38
C PRO A 828 23.04 -41.80 -33.50
N ALA A 829 23.58 -41.15 -34.52
CA ALA A 829 24.60 -41.75 -35.37
C ALA A 829 25.98 -41.27 -34.86
N HIS A 830 26.84 -42.25 -34.55
CA HIS A 830 28.30 -42.31 -34.77
C HIS A 830 29.05 -40.98 -34.99
N ASP A 831 30.13 -40.64 -34.28
CA ASP A 831 31.20 -41.43 -33.66
C ASP A 831 31.72 -40.78 -32.37
#